data_AF-A0A8H6I1N1-F1
#
_entry.id   AF-A0A8H6I1N1-F1
#
_cell.length_a   1.000
_cell.length_b   1.000
_cell.length_c   1.000
_cell.angle_alpha   90.00
_cell.angle_beta   90.00
_cell.angle_gamma   90.00
#
_symmetry.space_group_name_H-M   'P 1'
#
loop_
_entity.id
_entity.type
_entity.pdbx_description
1 polymer ?
#
loop_
_entity_poly.entity_id
_entity_poly.type
_entity_poly.pdbx_seq_one_letter_code
_entity_poly.pdbx_strand_id
1 'polypeptide(L)'
;MIQQRHIDDSSLVSEGVIKTSDATDAPRARFRLFIITGVIVERTDSASLHDHGEPLNLTELWIFGSPGSEAKSCALTRATTSCWEIKTPIELATEVQGIDCIVKCDDGDDFGFLHLDIGKMRKTNMCPNYGHGQKITTNDAQIHMNMSWKVVKIPWEYTQLNLYGEYLREAKKNWTHLCFHPDVAFQLQKHGVQLFERPSDLTDLNNAILLLQQAVDLISGRDGALPSQLCNLGAALAHRFEWRGDLADIDYAIALLQQAVELTPRGHATLPTILSNLGNSLNGRFERTDLTPRGSADLPGYLSSLGTSVARRYERTNELSDITEAISMQQKAVEITLPGHPSLAGSLNNLGTSLMWRFERTRDIADIDGAISVTQKAVELTSEGSYHLPTFLNNLGSAFSRRFGQTGNLPDLVDAISVQLRVAELLPQGHVNLPACLSNLGGSFTRSFERTGDFTDIDDAISVRQRAVGLTPQGHSSLPLYLTSLAHSFYSRFNAGGNSRDLEGAIFNYKEAAMSPSGRRLIKLQAAKFWVNTTLARHRPQALEILLAFDTVLGLIASIAGLDQTVKGRYTQLESISGLAGKAATAACTFGRVDKALEWLEQGRCLVWNQLNSLRTPLDELRRHDEELAGRIADVAKRLENAGSSRAEPHPNMSFSEKISIEDESRAHLDLSKRWNDLLGAARAIPGFESFLRPPPCSILMEDLPESGPIVLINVDEHRCDALALLAGLNKPLHIPLPSFSIEKARKFRTILDSELRTRNLRVRNIDVVTSGNGERGIRRLPVVKGSGDHPVSKVLRGMWEEIVKPVLDALEFSRVDQASGEVPPRLWWCPTGPLSFLPLHAAGIYHGSETESVFDYVVSSYTPTATAIIDRVKNHRSVDAKTSGLFLTSQPSVFGASAIPGTTSEVRSILKRAEENGVRALSLEGDELTVNACLERMQEFSSIHLACHGSQNASDPLKSRFLFHRGSLGLDRIVQSNLKNADLAFLSACETSTGQNKLSDEAVHLAAGMLAAGYRRVVGTMWSIGDLAAHNVAITFYDYLFAHGKSTSPYPR
;
A
#
# COMPACT_ATOMS: atom_id res chain seq x y z
N MET A 1 54.26 -28.62 -30.64
CA MET A 1 55.48 -28.14 -31.33
C MET A 1 55.32 -26.66 -31.61
N ILE A 2 56.24 -25.83 -31.08
CA ILE A 2 56.86 -24.65 -31.74
C ILE A 2 55.87 -23.56 -32.19
N GLN A 3 55.92 -22.28 -31.81
CA GLN A 3 56.82 -21.38 -31.10
C GLN A 3 55.96 -20.11 -30.79
N GLN A 4 56.02 -19.49 -29.60
CA GLN A 4 56.93 -18.37 -29.27
C GLN A 4 56.59 -17.10 -30.10
N ARG A 5 56.16 -15.97 -29.53
CA ARG A 5 56.91 -15.05 -28.64
C ARG A 5 55.93 -13.96 -28.15
N HIS A 6 55.84 -13.69 -26.84
CA HIS A 6 56.56 -12.61 -26.10
C HIS A 6 56.09 -11.21 -26.52
N ILE A 7 55.83 -10.23 -25.64
CA ILE A 7 56.23 -10.06 -24.23
C ILE A 7 55.39 -8.91 -23.63
N ASP A 8 55.13 -9.06 -22.33
CA ASP A 8 54.96 -8.08 -21.24
C ASP A 8 53.87 -6.97 -21.32
N ASP A 9 53.20 -6.56 -20.25
CA ASP A 9 53.24 -6.91 -18.82
C ASP A 9 51.91 -6.39 -18.20
N SER A 10 51.07 -7.25 -17.61
CA SER A 10 50.99 -7.64 -16.18
C SER A 10 50.30 -6.59 -15.29
N SER A 11 49.46 -6.93 -14.30
CA SER A 11 48.80 -8.15 -13.83
C SER A 11 47.93 -7.68 -12.64
N LEU A 12 46.60 -7.85 -12.65
CA LEU A 12 45.83 -9.03 -12.22
C LEU A 12 45.84 -9.34 -10.72
N VAL A 13 44.62 -9.23 -10.20
CA VAL A 13 44.01 -9.94 -9.06
C VAL A 13 44.09 -11.45 -9.26
N SER A 14 44.36 -12.22 -8.20
CA SER A 14 43.65 -13.49 -7.95
C SER A 14 43.92 -14.08 -6.57
N GLU A 15 42.85 -14.67 -6.05
CA GLU A 15 42.66 -15.42 -4.81
C GLU A 15 43.54 -16.67 -4.65
N GLY A 16 43.62 -17.15 -3.40
CA GLY A 16 44.12 -18.49 -3.08
C GLY A 16 43.95 -18.84 -1.61
N VAL A 17 42.94 -19.66 -1.31
CA VAL A 17 42.63 -20.33 -0.03
C VAL A 17 43.79 -21.25 0.42
N ILE A 18 44.06 -21.39 1.73
CA ILE A 18 44.42 -22.66 2.44
C ILE A 18 44.36 -22.46 3.98
N LYS A 19 44.07 -23.60 4.64
CA LYS A 19 43.67 -23.91 6.02
C LYS A 19 44.68 -23.66 7.17
N THR A 20 44.08 -23.41 8.34
CA THR A 20 44.43 -23.67 9.76
C THR A 20 45.79 -24.30 10.16
N SER A 21 46.44 -23.68 11.16
CA SER A 21 47.17 -24.36 12.25
C SER A 21 47.28 -23.47 13.50
N ASP A 22 46.93 -24.03 14.66
CA ASP A 22 47.16 -23.48 16.01
C ASP A 22 48.65 -23.22 16.29
N ALA A 23 48.96 -22.12 16.99
CA ALA A 23 50.03 -22.05 18.00
C ALA A 23 49.95 -20.72 18.79
N THR A 24 49.84 -20.88 20.11
CA THR A 24 49.99 -19.89 21.18
C THR A 24 51.35 -19.21 21.19
N ASP A 25 51.40 -17.87 21.19
CA ASP A 25 52.27 -17.00 22.01
C ASP A 25 52.28 -15.57 21.45
N ALA A 26 51.64 -14.62 22.16
CA ALA A 26 51.76 -13.18 21.89
C ALA A 26 52.56 -12.51 23.02
N PRO A 27 53.59 -11.69 22.75
CA PRO A 27 54.39 -11.05 23.78
C PRO A 27 53.64 -9.86 24.40
N ARG A 28 53.58 -9.82 25.74
CA ARG A 28 53.12 -8.65 26.52
C ARG A 28 53.98 -7.43 26.22
N ALA A 29 53.42 -6.42 25.53
CA ALA A 29 54.02 -5.10 25.43
C ALA A 29 54.01 -4.43 26.82
N ARG A 30 55.19 -4.21 27.41
CA ARG A 30 55.36 -3.43 28.65
C ARG A 30 55.16 -1.95 28.35
N PHE A 31 53.97 -1.40 28.66
CA PHE A 31 53.72 0.04 28.60
C PHE A 31 54.61 0.79 29.62
N ARG A 32 55.20 1.90 29.18
CA ARG A 32 56.05 2.78 30.02
C ARG A 32 55.15 3.80 30.74
N LEU A 33 55.27 3.87 32.07
CA LEU A 33 54.39 4.63 32.96
C LEU A 33 55.06 5.92 33.50
N PHE A 34 54.26 6.96 33.71
CA PHE A 34 54.60 8.25 34.32
C PHE A 34 53.70 8.48 35.53
N ILE A 35 54.24 8.87 36.68
CA ILE A 35 53.48 9.04 37.94
C ILE A 35 53.48 10.51 38.35
N ILE A 36 52.29 11.08 38.58
CA ILE A 36 52.07 12.47 39.03
C ILE A 36 51.53 12.44 40.47
N THR A 37 52.08 13.27 41.36
CA THR A 37 51.67 13.42 42.77
C THR A 37 51.50 14.89 43.13
N GLY A 38 50.59 15.22 44.06
CA GLY A 38 50.39 16.61 44.52
C GLY A 38 49.62 17.47 43.50
N VAL A 39 48.60 16.89 42.87
CA VAL A 39 47.77 17.59 41.89
C VAL A 39 46.73 18.46 42.59
N ILE A 40 46.66 19.72 42.17
CA ILE A 40 45.69 20.69 42.67
C ILE A 40 44.74 21.06 41.53
N VAL A 41 43.45 20.88 41.78
CA VAL A 41 42.35 21.25 40.88
C VAL A 41 41.76 22.57 41.38
N GLU A 42 41.83 23.61 40.56
CA GLU A 42 41.38 24.95 40.93
C GLU A 42 40.30 25.45 39.96
N ARG A 43 39.19 25.96 40.51
CA ARG A 43 38.09 26.55 39.72
C ARG A 43 38.44 28.00 39.38
N THR A 44 38.52 28.30 38.08
CA THR A 44 38.93 29.63 37.57
C THR A 44 37.78 30.62 37.34
N ASP A 45 36.53 30.19 37.50
CA ASP A 45 35.37 30.96 37.04
C ASP A 45 34.74 31.75 38.19
N SER A 46 34.77 33.10 38.10
CA SER A 46 34.20 34.04 39.08
C SER A 46 32.74 34.42 38.81
N ALA A 47 32.03 33.73 37.92
CA ALA A 47 30.65 34.06 37.57
C ALA A 47 29.74 32.82 37.62
N SER A 48 28.58 32.99 38.26
CA SER A 48 27.49 32.04 38.53
C SER A 48 27.75 30.97 39.62
N LEU A 49 27.27 31.30 40.82
CA LEU A 49 26.88 30.37 41.87
C LEU A 49 25.78 29.44 41.34
N HIS A 50 25.71 28.20 41.84
CA HIS A 50 24.52 27.35 41.69
C HIS A 50 23.25 28.14 42.09
N ASP A 51 22.10 27.81 41.50
CA ASP A 51 20.78 28.37 41.89
C ASP A 51 20.45 28.17 43.39
N HIS A 52 21.25 27.40 44.12
CA HIS A 52 21.25 27.28 45.57
C HIS A 52 22.65 27.62 46.07
N GLY A 53 22.82 28.74 46.79
CA GLY A 53 24.09 29.40 47.09
C GLY A 53 25.06 28.68 48.05
N GLU A 54 25.18 27.35 47.98
CA GLU A 54 26.19 26.59 48.70
C GLU A 54 27.43 26.30 47.82
N PRO A 55 28.64 26.26 48.42
CA PRO A 55 29.86 26.12 47.64
C PRO A 55 30.11 24.63 47.31
N LEU A 56 29.98 24.26 46.02
CA LEU A 56 30.27 22.94 45.42
C LEU A 56 31.32 22.15 46.21
N ASN A 57 31.04 20.88 46.52
CA ASN A 57 32.03 19.97 47.08
C ASN A 57 32.26 18.80 46.13
N LEU A 58 33.49 18.68 45.64
CA LEU A 58 33.90 17.63 44.71
C LEU A 58 34.50 16.47 45.52
N THR A 59 33.96 15.27 45.34
CA THR A 59 34.37 14.08 46.11
C THR A 59 35.30 13.16 45.32
N GLU A 60 35.10 13.03 44.02
CA GLU A 60 35.78 12.00 43.23
C GLU A 60 36.08 12.46 41.80
N LEU A 61 37.29 12.18 41.34
CA LEU A 61 37.77 12.39 39.98
C LEU A 61 37.96 11.04 39.30
N TRP A 62 37.38 10.87 38.12
CA TRP A 62 37.51 9.67 37.30
C TRP A 62 38.40 9.97 36.09
N ILE A 63 39.51 9.25 36.00
CA ILE A 63 40.52 9.43 34.97
C ILE A 63 40.48 8.22 34.03
N PHE A 64 40.30 8.50 32.75
CA PHE A 64 40.19 7.49 31.70
C PHE A 64 41.47 7.48 30.86
N GLY A 65 42.04 6.30 30.56
CA GLY A 65 43.27 6.19 29.75
C GLY A 65 44.56 5.77 30.47
N SER A 66 44.47 5.14 31.64
CA SER A 66 45.59 4.42 32.27
C SER A 66 45.85 3.08 31.54
N PRO A 67 47.10 2.56 31.51
CA PRO A 67 47.35 1.27 30.86
C PRO A 67 46.71 0.14 31.67
N GLY A 68 45.73 -0.53 31.05
CA GLY A 68 44.89 -1.54 31.70
C GLY A 68 43.40 -1.17 31.79
N SER A 69 42.85 -0.51 30.77
CA SER A 69 41.43 -0.39 30.36
C SER A 69 40.29 -0.16 31.38
N GLU A 70 40.54 0.01 32.67
CA GLU A 70 39.54 0.44 33.66
C GLU A 70 39.83 1.88 34.11
N ALA A 71 38.77 2.70 34.17
CA ALA A 71 38.84 4.05 34.70
C ALA A 71 39.34 4.02 36.15
N LYS A 72 40.37 4.81 36.46
CA LYS A 72 40.91 4.91 37.82
C LYS A 72 40.23 6.10 38.51
N SER A 73 39.56 5.85 39.63
CA SER A 73 39.00 6.92 40.45
C SER A 73 39.98 7.36 41.53
N CYS A 74 40.01 8.67 41.75
CA CYS A 74 40.87 9.34 42.72
C CYS A 74 39.99 10.22 43.62
N ALA A 75 40.07 10.00 44.93
CA ALA A 75 39.36 10.84 45.89
C ALA A 75 39.95 12.26 45.89
N LEU A 76 39.06 13.27 45.85
CA LEU A 76 39.40 14.67 45.96
C LEU A 76 39.23 15.11 47.42
N THR A 77 40.22 15.80 47.97
CA THR A 77 40.11 16.42 49.31
C THR A 77 40.08 17.93 49.14
N ARG A 78 39.03 18.59 49.64
CA ARG A 78 38.90 20.05 49.55
C ARG A 78 40.02 20.75 50.34
N ALA A 79 40.76 21.63 49.66
CA ALA A 79 41.82 22.45 50.26
C ALA A 79 41.33 23.88 50.55
N THR A 80 40.54 24.49 49.66
CA THR A 80 39.83 25.77 49.86
C THR A 80 38.44 25.76 49.20
N THR A 81 37.71 26.89 49.19
CA THR A 81 36.37 26.96 48.58
C THR A 81 36.34 26.66 47.08
N SER A 82 37.44 26.92 46.37
CA SER A 82 37.58 26.73 44.92
C SER A 82 38.73 25.79 44.53
N CYS A 83 39.27 25.02 45.48
CA CYS A 83 40.50 24.25 45.30
C CYS A 83 40.43 22.88 45.98
N TRP A 84 40.81 21.82 45.25
CA TRP A 84 40.81 20.43 45.71
C TRP A 84 42.15 19.76 45.40
N GLU A 85 42.62 18.92 46.33
CA GLU A 85 43.88 18.20 46.21
C GLU A 85 43.64 16.70 45.98
N ILE A 86 44.41 16.12 45.08
CA ILE A 86 44.46 14.66 44.86
C ILE A 86 45.67 14.10 45.59
N LYS A 87 45.42 13.35 46.66
CA LYS A 87 46.48 12.76 47.49
C LYS A 87 47.02 11.44 46.94
N THR A 88 46.31 10.81 46.02
CA THR A 88 46.74 9.54 45.40
C THR A 88 47.58 9.79 44.15
N PRO A 89 48.69 9.05 43.95
CA PRO A 89 49.48 9.17 42.72
C PRO A 89 48.68 8.72 41.49
N ILE A 90 48.71 9.54 40.43
CA ILE A 90 48.07 9.24 39.14
C ILE A 90 49.14 8.67 38.20
N GLU A 91 48.88 7.51 37.60
CA GLU A 91 49.80 6.83 36.68
C GLU A 91 49.28 6.89 35.25
N LEU A 92 50.07 7.41 34.32
CA LEU A 92 49.69 7.64 32.92
C LEU A 92 50.72 7.05 31.95
N ALA A 93 50.29 6.63 30.77
CA ALA A 93 51.21 6.15 29.74
C ALA A 93 51.99 7.32 29.11
N THR A 94 53.28 7.11 28.79
CA THR A 94 54.18 8.16 28.28
C THR A 94 53.81 8.72 26.90
N GLU A 95 52.81 8.18 26.23
CA GLU A 95 52.42 8.57 24.86
C GLU A 95 51.18 9.49 24.83
N VAL A 96 50.48 9.64 25.95
CA VAL A 96 49.24 10.43 26.02
C VAL A 96 49.56 11.93 26.09
N GLN A 97 48.95 12.70 25.18
CA GLN A 97 49.14 14.17 25.10
C GLN A 97 48.06 14.97 25.82
N GLY A 98 46.86 14.39 26.03
CA GLY A 98 45.85 14.96 26.91
C GLY A 98 44.78 13.94 27.32
N ILE A 99 44.07 14.18 28.42
CA ILE A 99 43.08 13.27 28.99
C ILE A 99 41.82 14.02 29.46
N ASP A 100 40.66 13.58 29.01
CA ASP A 100 39.38 14.03 29.55
C ASP A 100 38.99 13.24 30.80
N CYS A 101 38.56 13.93 31.84
CA CYS A 101 38.20 13.40 33.14
C CYS A 101 36.79 13.84 33.55
N ILE A 102 36.14 13.04 34.39
CA ILE A 102 34.82 13.34 34.96
C ILE A 102 34.96 13.60 36.45
N VAL A 103 34.30 14.64 36.95
CA VAL A 103 34.26 14.96 38.38
C VAL A 103 32.84 14.82 38.93
N LYS A 104 32.73 14.21 40.12
CA LYS A 104 31.46 14.01 40.84
C LYS A 104 31.31 15.00 42.01
N CYS A 105 30.10 15.55 42.16
CA CYS A 105 29.69 16.33 43.34
C CYS A 105 29.04 15.45 44.43
N ASP A 106 29.12 15.87 45.68
CA ASP A 106 28.58 15.15 46.85
C ASP A 106 27.06 14.93 46.79
N ASP A 107 26.36 15.79 46.03
CA ASP A 107 24.90 15.79 45.89
C ASP A 107 24.40 14.67 44.95
N GLY A 108 25.31 13.90 44.34
CA GLY A 108 25.01 12.67 43.60
C GLY A 108 24.45 12.84 42.19
N ASP A 109 23.86 14.00 41.88
CA ASP A 109 23.09 14.23 40.64
C ASP A 109 23.80 15.10 39.58
N ASP A 110 24.89 15.80 39.93
CA ASP A 110 25.63 16.70 39.03
C ASP A 110 27.05 16.20 38.70
N PHE A 111 27.44 16.29 37.43
CA PHE A 111 28.78 15.94 36.91
C PHE A 111 29.39 17.06 36.08
N GLY A 112 30.72 17.18 36.13
CA GLY A 112 31.51 18.11 35.31
C GLY A 112 32.62 17.42 34.52
N PHE A 113 33.03 18.04 33.41
CA PHE A 113 34.12 17.56 32.55
C PHE A 113 35.39 18.40 32.73
N LEU A 114 36.55 17.75 32.80
CA LEU A 114 37.87 18.37 32.93
C LEU A 114 38.79 17.84 31.83
N HIS A 115 39.58 18.71 31.20
CA HIS A 115 40.63 18.28 30.27
C HIS A 115 42.03 18.50 30.86
N LEU A 116 42.87 17.47 30.81
CA LEU A 116 44.27 17.48 31.22
C LEU A 116 45.18 17.61 29.99
N ASP A 117 45.81 18.76 29.77
CA ASP A 117 46.80 18.94 28.70
C ASP A 117 48.22 18.54 29.20
N ILE A 118 48.60 17.29 28.93
CA ILE A 118 49.88 16.70 29.34
C ILE A 118 51.03 17.24 28.47
N GLY A 119 50.74 17.64 27.23
CA GLY A 119 51.70 18.25 26.31
C GLY A 119 52.25 19.58 26.83
N LYS A 120 51.42 20.40 27.47
CA LYS A 120 51.83 21.65 28.15
C LYS A 120 52.72 21.39 29.37
N MET A 121 52.38 20.39 30.21
CA MET A 121 53.14 20.05 31.42
C MET A 121 54.56 19.56 31.14
N ARG A 122 54.80 18.87 30.01
CA ARG A 122 56.14 18.44 29.60
C ARG A 122 57.07 19.59 29.20
N LYS A 123 56.50 20.72 28.73
CA LYS A 123 57.28 21.88 28.28
C LYS A 123 57.76 22.78 29.42
N THR A 124 57.09 22.76 30.58
CA THR A 124 57.38 23.65 31.72
C THR A 124 58.52 23.16 32.63
N ASN A 125 58.91 21.88 32.58
CA ASN A 125 59.92 21.28 33.47
C ASN A 125 61.00 20.46 32.72
N MET A 126 61.71 21.07 31.76
CA MET A 126 62.83 20.37 31.09
C MET A 126 64.18 20.64 31.77
N CYS A 127 64.81 19.59 32.31
CA CYS A 127 66.26 19.45 32.37
C CYS A 127 66.69 18.19 31.60
N PRO A 128 67.78 18.20 30.82
CA PRO A 128 67.92 17.32 29.65
C PRO A 128 68.47 15.90 29.93
N ASN A 129 68.73 15.53 31.18
CA ASN A 129 69.36 14.25 31.53
C ASN A 129 68.59 13.54 32.64
N TYR A 130 67.54 12.80 32.30
CA TYR A 130 66.99 11.75 33.17
C TYR A 130 66.65 10.50 32.35
N GLY A 131 67.32 9.39 32.71
CA GLY A 131 67.21 8.08 32.08
C GLY A 131 66.09 7.22 32.66
N HIS A 132 65.82 6.12 31.96
CA HIS A 132 64.67 5.22 32.07
C HIS A 132 64.24 4.81 33.51
N GLY A 133 62.93 4.95 33.79
CA GLY A 133 62.27 4.28 34.92
C GLY A 133 62.23 5.01 36.27
N GLN A 134 62.35 6.35 36.31
CA GLN A 134 62.26 7.12 37.56
C GLN A 134 60.92 7.86 37.75
N LYS A 135 60.46 7.85 39.00
CA LYS A 135 59.28 8.57 39.54
C LYS A 135 59.57 10.07 39.57
N ILE A 136 58.73 10.89 38.93
CA ILE A 136 58.81 12.35 39.09
C ILE A 136 57.99 12.73 40.31
N THR A 137 58.65 12.92 41.44
CA THR A 137 58.07 13.63 42.60
C THR A 137 58.21 15.12 42.36
N THR A 138 57.13 15.79 41.97
CA THR A 138 57.04 17.25 41.88
C THR A 138 57.01 17.84 43.29
N ASN A 139 58.16 17.88 43.96
CA ASN A 139 58.25 18.43 45.31
C ASN A 139 58.45 19.95 45.35
N ASP A 140 58.58 20.65 44.22
CA ASP A 140 58.81 22.11 44.21
C ASP A 140 58.01 22.91 43.16
N ALA A 141 56.95 22.33 42.57
CA ALA A 141 55.99 23.09 41.76
C ALA A 141 54.60 22.46 41.85
N GLN A 142 53.68 23.11 42.56
CA GLN A 142 52.26 22.72 42.56
C GLN A 142 51.73 22.79 41.13
N ILE A 143 51.15 21.69 40.63
CA ILE A 143 50.51 21.66 39.31
C ILE A 143 49.08 22.18 39.49
N HIS A 144 48.82 23.40 39.01
CA HIS A 144 47.49 24.01 38.99
C HIS A 144 46.75 23.63 37.69
N MET A 145 45.56 23.04 37.81
CA MET A 145 44.70 22.67 36.68
C MET A 145 43.46 23.56 36.66
N ASN A 146 43.18 24.19 35.50
CA ASN A 146 42.02 25.05 35.30
C ASN A 146 40.80 24.24 34.84
N MET A 147 39.66 24.41 35.52
CA MET A 147 38.37 23.79 35.16
C MET A 147 37.48 24.73 34.34
N SER A 148 36.90 24.22 33.25
CA SER A 148 35.74 24.83 32.58
C SER A 148 34.48 24.01 32.89
N TRP A 149 33.49 24.59 33.57
CA TRP A 149 32.31 23.85 34.05
C TRP A 149 31.12 23.95 33.09
N LYS A 150 30.48 22.83 32.76
CA LYS A 150 29.21 22.78 32.00
C LYS A 150 28.29 21.72 32.62
N VAL A 151 27.26 22.17 33.36
CA VAL A 151 26.29 21.29 34.02
C VAL A 151 25.46 20.58 32.97
N VAL A 152 25.40 19.24 33.02
CA VAL A 152 24.44 18.44 32.27
C VAL A 152 23.41 17.91 33.26
N LYS A 153 22.24 18.56 33.34
CA LYS A 153 21.11 18.05 34.12
C LYS A 153 20.45 16.90 33.37
N ILE A 154 20.40 15.72 33.98
CA ILE A 154 19.60 14.61 33.47
C ILE A 154 18.14 14.83 33.93
N PRO A 155 17.15 14.84 33.01
CA PRO A 155 15.74 15.02 33.38
C PRO A 155 15.26 13.96 34.37
N TRP A 156 14.43 14.37 35.33
CA TRP A 156 13.91 13.53 36.42
C TRP A 156 13.15 12.28 35.94
N GLU A 157 12.72 12.21 34.67
CA GLU A 157 12.08 11.02 34.12
C GLU A 157 13.04 9.82 33.96
N TYR A 158 14.35 10.04 33.92
CA TYR A 158 15.35 8.98 33.76
C TYR A 158 15.72 8.25 35.07
N THR A 159 15.43 8.82 36.24
CA THR A 159 15.65 8.16 37.54
C THR A 159 14.59 7.12 37.87
N GLN A 160 13.39 7.18 37.27
CA GLN A 160 12.32 6.19 37.54
C GLN A 160 12.43 4.89 36.72
N LEU A 161 13.13 4.91 35.58
CA LEU A 161 13.15 3.77 34.65
C LEU A 161 14.30 2.77 34.87
N ASN A 162 15.08 2.90 35.95
CA ASN A 162 16.26 2.05 36.24
C ASN A 162 17.31 2.02 35.09
N LEU A 163 17.26 3.00 34.18
CA LEU A 163 18.20 3.17 33.06
C LEU A 163 19.53 3.81 33.48
N TYR A 164 19.65 4.25 34.74
CA TYR A 164 20.88 4.77 35.33
C TYR A 164 22.08 3.82 35.13
N GLY A 165 21.84 2.52 35.30
CA GLY A 165 22.87 1.50 35.13
C GLY A 165 23.15 1.10 33.68
N GLU A 166 22.26 1.41 32.74
CA GLU A 166 22.46 1.14 31.31
C GLU A 166 23.18 2.30 30.62
N TYR A 167 22.82 3.56 30.89
CA TYR A 167 23.54 4.73 30.38
C TYR A 167 25.01 4.73 30.80
N LEU A 168 25.29 4.44 32.08
CA LEU A 168 26.67 4.29 32.58
C LEU A 168 27.36 3.03 32.04
N ARG A 169 26.65 1.92 31.76
CA ARG A 169 27.25 0.72 31.13
C ARG A 169 27.55 0.93 29.65
N GLU A 170 26.70 1.66 28.93
CA GLU A 170 26.86 1.98 27.50
C GLU A 170 27.99 2.99 27.30
N ALA A 171 28.02 4.05 28.13
CA ALA A 171 29.15 4.99 28.19
C ALA A 171 30.45 4.27 28.59
N LYS A 172 30.40 3.35 29.57
CA LYS A 172 31.55 2.54 30.01
C LYS A 172 32.02 1.51 28.97
N LYS A 173 31.14 1.01 28.10
CA LYS A 173 31.49 0.08 27.01
C LYS A 173 32.08 0.77 25.79
N ASN A 174 31.64 1.99 25.47
CA ASN A 174 31.91 2.61 24.18
C ASN A 174 32.84 3.83 24.22
N TRP A 175 33.30 4.31 25.39
CA TRP A 175 34.20 5.47 25.43
C TRP A 175 35.63 5.17 24.93
N THR A 176 36.07 3.91 24.90
CA THR A 176 37.35 3.52 24.29
C THR A 176 37.33 3.55 22.75
N HIS A 177 36.17 3.76 22.12
CA HIS A 177 36.01 3.85 20.66
C HIS A 177 35.41 5.18 20.17
N LEU A 178 35.27 6.19 21.04
CA LEU A 178 34.62 7.47 20.74
C LEU A 178 35.59 8.53 20.19
N CYS A 179 36.42 8.10 19.24
CA CYS A 179 37.07 8.97 18.29
C CYS A 179 36.77 8.40 16.90
N PHE A 180 35.85 9.06 16.18
CA PHE A 180 35.44 8.83 14.79
C PHE A 180 34.55 7.60 14.51
N HIS A 181 33.21 7.73 14.42
CA HIS A 181 32.39 6.77 13.64
C HIS A 181 30.98 7.28 13.20
N PRO A 182 30.52 6.96 11.96
CA PRO A 182 29.21 7.33 11.35
C PRO A 182 27.94 6.78 12.03
N ASP A 183 28.05 5.86 13.00
CA ASP A 183 26.89 5.25 13.67
C ASP A 183 26.14 6.22 14.60
N VAL A 184 26.83 7.21 15.18
CA VAL A 184 26.21 8.23 16.04
C VAL A 184 25.39 9.21 15.21
N ALA A 185 25.92 9.65 14.06
CA ALA A 185 25.19 10.48 13.12
C ALA A 185 23.92 9.78 12.62
N PHE A 186 23.98 8.47 12.39
CA PHE A 186 22.82 7.68 12.00
C PHE A 186 21.73 7.61 13.10
N GLN A 187 22.11 7.46 14.38
CA GLN A 187 21.12 7.44 15.48
C GLN A 187 20.50 8.82 15.73
N LEU A 188 21.29 9.89 15.69
CA LEU A 188 20.80 11.27 15.79
C LEU A 188 19.86 11.60 14.63
N GLN A 189 20.23 11.19 13.41
CA GLN A 189 19.39 11.31 12.23
C GLN A 189 18.07 10.57 12.41
N LYS A 190 18.09 9.32 12.88
CA LYS A 190 16.89 8.52 13.10
C LYS A 190 15.97 9.16 14.13
N HIS A 191 16.52 9.63 15.25
CA HIS A 191 15.71 10.24 16.31
C HIS A 191 15.17 11.62 15.91
N GLY A 192 15.98 12.43 15.22
CA GLY A 192 15.56 13.72 14.66
C GLY A 192 14.44 13.56 13.63
N VAL A 193 14.52 12.54 12.75
CA VAL A 193 13.43 12.22 11.80
C VAL A 193 12.17 11.78 12.52
N GLN A 194 12.27 10.95 13.56
CA GLN A 194 11.10 10.51 14.35
C GLN A 194 10.35 11.67 15.00
N LEU A 195 11.07 12.65 15.56
CA LEU A 195 10.48 13.87 16.13
C LEU A 195 9.89 14.79 15.05
N PHE A 196 10.53 14.84 13.87
CA PHE A 196 10.05 15.60 12.72
C PHE A 196 8.79 14.99 12.06
N GLU A 197 8.66 13.67 12.01
CA GLU A 197 7.52 12.98 11.37
C GLU A 197 6.20 13.18 12.14
N ARG A 198 6.26 13.54 13.44
CA ARG A 198 5.09 13.78 14.31
C ARG A 198 5.34 14.86 15.37
N PRO A 199 5.51 16.14 14.98
CA PRO A 199 5.76 17.21 15.95
C PRO A 199 4.46 17.50 16.70
N SER A 200 4.46 17.35 18.03
CA SER A 200 3.29 17.66 18.86
C SER A 200 3.15 19.17 19.07
N ASP A 201 4.28 19.89 19.03
CA ASP A 201 4.38 21.34 19.13
C ASP A 201 5.65 21.88 18.44
N LEU A 202 5.88 23.18 18.55
CA LEU A 202 7.07 23.86 18.03
C LEU A 202 8.36 23.47 18.78
N THR A 203 8.24 22.94 20.00
CA THR A 203 9.36 22.48 20.82
C THR A 203 9.94 21.19 20.24
N ASP A 204 9.07 20.24 19.89
CA ASP A 204 9.44 19.00 19.21
C ASP A 204 10.15 19.27 17.87
N LEU A 205 9.64 20.24 17.10
CA LEU A 205 10.25 20.64 15.84
C LEU A 205 11.63 21.30 16.02
N ASN A 206 11.81 22.11 17.06
CA ASN A 206 13.13 22.70 17.38
C ASN A 206 14.12 21.64 17.84
N ASN A 207 13.67 20.66 18.63
CA ASN A 207 14.49 19.52 19.06
C ASN A 207 14.86 18.63 17.87
N ALA A 208 13.93 18.39 16.94
CA ALA A 208 14.20 17.66 15.70
C ALA A 208 15.28 18.37 14.86
N ILE A 209 15.15 19.69 14.65
CA ILE A 209 16.16 20.49 13.91
C ILE A 209 17.52 20.42 14.60
N LEU A 210 17.58 20.50 15.93
CA LEU A 210 18.83 20.40 16.69
C LEU A 210 19.51 19.04 16.49
N LEU A 211 18.76 17.94 16.57
CA LEU A 211 19.28 16.59 16.37
C LEU A 211 19.74 16.34 14.93
N LEU A 212 18.96 16.83 13.96
CA LEU A 212 19.31 16.75 12.53
C LEU A 212 20.53 17.60 12.20
N GLN A 213 20.69 18.77 12.81
CA GLN A 213 21.88 19.61 12.67
C GLN A 213 23.12 18.90 13.23
N GLN A 214 23.01 18.34 14.44
CA GLN A 214 24.11 17.58 15.05
C GLN A 214 24.48 16.34 14.23
N ALA A 215 23.50 15.68 13.61
CA ALA A 215 23.77 14.56 12.69
C ALA A 215 24.58 15.01 11.47
N VAL A 216 24.20 16.12 10.84
CA VAL A 216 24.93 16.71 9.70
C VAL A 216 26.34 17.14 10.09
N ASP A 217 26.52 17.77 11.25
CA ASP A 217 27.82 18.26 11.73
C ASP A 217 28.82 17.12 12.04
N LEU A 218 28.32 15.92 12.34
CA LEU A 218 29.15 14.74 12.64
C LEU A 218 29.60 13.98 11.38
N ILE A 219 29.07 14.30 10.20
CA ILE A 219 29.40 13.63 8.95
C ILE A 219 30.36 14.46 8.09
N SER A 220 31.43 13.82 7.60
CA SER A 220 32.37 14.46 6.68
C SER A 220 31.81 14.53 5.24
N GLY A 221 32.18 15.57 4.47
CA GLY A 221 31.68 15.86 3.11
C GLY A 221 31.86 14.77 2.03
N ARG A 222 32.43 13.61 2.35
CA ARG A 222 32.59 12.45 1.43
C ARG A 222 31.71 11.26 1.78
N ASP A 223 30.87 11.36 2.80
CA ASP A 223 29.96 10.30 3.20
C ASP A 223 28.72 10.24 2.30
N GLY A 224 28.36 9.05 1.82
CA GLY A 224 27.21 8.83 0.95
C GLY A 224 25.85 9.10 1.62
N ALA A 225 25.80 9.19 2.95
CA ALA A 225 24.59 9.51 3.70
C ALA A 225 24.28 11.02 3.78
N LEU A 226 25.28 11.88 3.55
CA LEU A 226 25.17 13.33 3.72
C LEU A 226 24.02 13.98 2.91
N PRO A 227 23.77 13.62 1.62
CA PRO A 227 22.67 14.22 0.87
C PRO A 227 21.30 13.97 1.49
N SER A 228 21.08 12.78 2.06
CA SER A 228 19.82 12.43 2.73
C SER A 228 19.64 13.19 4.05
N GLN A 229 20.71 13.42 4.80
CA GLN A 229 20.65 14.17 6.05
C GLN A 229 20.39 15.66 5.83
N LEU A 230 21.10 16.26 4.86
CA LEU A 230 20.86 17.63 4.40
C LEU A 230 19.41 17.81 3.92
N CYS A 231 18.87 16.82 3.21
CA CYS A 231 17.47 16.80 2.78
C CYS A 231 16.49 16.84 3.96
N ASN A 232 16.74 16.02 4.99
CA ASN A 232 15.87 15.93 6.16
C ASN A 232 15.94 17.18 7.05
N LEU A 233 17.15 17.73 7.26
CA LEU A 233 17.32 19.00 7.96
C LEU A 233 16.66 20.16 7.20
N GLY A 234 16.86 20.23 5.88
CA GLY A 234 16.21 21.23 5.02
C GLY A 234 14.68 21.13 5.07
N ALA A 235 14.12 19.92 5.09
CA ALA A 235 12.68 19.72 5.26
C ALA A 235 12.17 20.20 6.63
N ALA A 236 12.89 19.92 7.72
CA ALA A 236 12.53 20.36 9.06
C ALA A 236 12.56 21.89 9.22
N LEU A 237 13.54 22.56 8.62
CA LEU A 237 13.63 24.03 8.59
C LEU A 237 12.51 24.66 7.75
N ALA A 238 12.21 24.08 6.58
CA ALA A 238 11.07 24.52 5.77
C ALA A 238 9.75 24.38 6.55
N HIS A 239 9.60 23.33 7.37
CA HIS A 239 8.44 23.16 8.24
C HIS A 239 8.38 24.21 9.35
N ARG A 240 9.53 24.59 9.95
CA ARG A 240 9.56 25.66 10.96
C ARG A 240 9.21 27.03 10.38
N PHE A 241 9.62 27.30 9.14
CA PHE A 241 9.20 28.49 8.41
C PHE A 241 7.68 28.61 8.28
N GLU A 242 6.98 27.52 7.98
CA GLU A 242 5.52 27.52 7.87
C GLU A 242 4.87 28.01 9.18
N TRP A 243 5.35 27.50 10.32
CA TRP A 243 4.87 27.86 11.65
C TRP A 243 5.20 29.30 12.04
N ARG A 244 6.41 29.79 11.72
CA ARG A 244 6.92 31.06 12.26
C ARG A 244 6.81 32.25 11.34
N GLY A 245 6.77 32.07 10.02
CA GLY A 245 6.95 33.21 9.12
C GLY A 245 8.39 33.48 8.69
N ASP A 246 9.38 32.87 9.35
CA ASP A 246 10.75 33.38 9.34
C ASP A 246 11.52 33.05 8.06
N LEU A 247 11.76 34.07 7.23
CA LEU A 247 12.50 33.92 5.97
C LEU A 247 13.91 33.34 6.15
N ALA A 248 14.53 33.48 7.33
CA ALA A 248 15.83 32.85 7.59
C ALA A 248 15.75 31.31 7.55
N ASP A 249 14.64 30.72 8.02
CA ASP A 249 14.45 29.27 8.04
C ASP A 249 14.28 28.70 6.63
N ILE A 250 13.50 29.38 5.77
CA ILE A 250 13.30 28.92 4.39
C ILE A 250 14.54 29.14 3.53
N ASP A 251 15.29 30.23 3.76
CA ASP A 251 16.54 30.50 3.06
C ASP A 251 17.60 29.47 3.43
N TYR A 252 17.66 29.09 4.70
CA TYR A 252 18.58 28.05 5.16
C TYR A 252 18.18 26.65 4.67
N ALA A 253 16.87 26.34 4.67
CA ALA A 253 16.34 25.12 4.08
C ALA A 253 16.73 24.98 2.59
N ILE A 254 16.57 26.05 1.81
CA ILE A 254 16.92 26.08 0.38
C ILE A 254 18.42 25.83 0.18
N ALA A 255 19.27 26.47 0.98
CA ALA A 255 20.72 26.28 0.88
C ALA A 255 21.15 24.83 1.13
N LEU A 256 20.59 24.19 2.16
CA LEU A 256 20.86 22.79 2.50
C LEU A 256 20.35 21.83 1.41
N LEU A 257 19.16 22.12 0.85
CA LEU A 257 18.57 21.32 -0.22
C LEU A 257 19.33 21.47 -1.55
N GLN A 258 19.85 22.65 -1.86
CA GLN A 258 20.74 22.87 -3.01
C GLN A 258 22.05 22.07 -2.86
N GLN A 259 22.67 22.13 -1.67
CA GLN A 259 23.85 21.33 -1.37
C GLN A 259 23.58 19.83 -1.49
N ALA A 260 22.41 19.36 -1.05
CA ALA A 260 22.00 17.97 -1.21
C ALA A 260 21.84 17.56 -2.68
N VAL A 261 21.34 18.45 -3.56
CA VAL A 261 21.26 18.20 -5.01
C VAL A 261 22.64 18.07 -5.63
N GLU A 262 23.57 18.97 -5.29
CA GLU A 262 24.94 18.96 -5.82
C GLU A 262 25.71 17.69 -5.46
N LEU A 263 25.49 17.16 -4.25
CA LEU A 263 26.13 15.95 -3.76
C LEU A 263 25.48 14.65 -4.26
N THR A 264 24.33 14.73 -4.96
CA THR A 264 23.57 13.54 -5.39
C THR A 264 23.77 13.25 -6.88
N PRO A 265 24.30 12.06 -7.27
CA PRO A 265 24.50 11.71 -8.69
C PRO A 265 23.21 11.67 -9.51
N ARG A 266 23.30 12.05 -10.81
CA ARG A 266 22.18 11.94 -11.77
C ARG A 266 21.72 10.48 -11.89
N GLY A 267 20.50 10.18 -11.45
CA GLY A 267 19.90 8.84 -11.43
C GLY A 267 19.83 8.17 -10.06
N HIS A 268 20.33 8.83 -9.00
CA HIS A 268 20.20 8.33 -7.63
C HIS A 268 18.73 8.35 -7.15
N ALA A 269 18.31 7.32 -6.41
CA ALA A 269 16.91 7.12 -6.02
C ALA A 269 16.32 8.24 -5.14
N THR A 270 17.16 8.99 -4.41
CA THR A 270 16.74 10.08 -3.53
C THR A 270 16.69 11.45 -4.21
N LEU A 271 17.31 11.61 -5.40
CA LEU A 271 17.35 12.87 -6.12
C LEU A 271 15.96 13.46 -6.41
N PRO A 272 14.93 12.67 -6.79
CA PRO A 272 13.58 13.19 -6.96
C PRO A 272 12.98 13.80 -5.68
N THR A 273 13.26 13.20 -4.51
CA THR A 273 12.78 13.70 -3.21
C THR A 273 13.46 15.02 -2.85
N ILE A 274 14.79 15.10 -3.01
CA ILE A 274 15.56 16.32 -2.73
C ILE A 274 15.08 17.46 -3.64
N LEU A 275 14.90 17.19 -4.93
CA LEU A 275 14.38 18.16 -5.90
C LEU A 275 12.94 18.59 -5.60
N SER A 276 12.11 17.66 -5.12
CA SER A 276 10.74 17.97 -4.70
C SER A 276 10.74 18.91 -3.50
N ASN A 277 11.58 18.61 -2.51
CA ASN A 277 11.67 19.41 -1.30
C ASN A 277 12.22 20.81 -1.58
N LEU A 278 13.26 20.90 -2.41
CA LEU A 278 13.83 22.17 -2.86
C LEU A 278 12.82 23.01 -3.63
N GLY A 279 12.10 22.42 -4.59
CA GLY A 279 11.07 23.10 -5.36
C GLY A 279 9.94 23.65 -4.49
N ASN A 280 9.54 22.90 -3.47
CA ASN A 280 8.51 23.32 -2.52
C ASN A 280 8.99 24.45 -1.59
N SER A 281 10.20 24.37 -1.05
CA SER A 281 10.78 25.46 -0.24
C SER A 281 10.94 26.75 -1.03
N LEU A 282 11.33 26.64 -2.29
CA LEU A 282 11.43 27.75 -3.22
C LEU A 282 10.07 28.38 -3.55
N ASN A 283 9.02 27.58 -3.75
CA ASN A 283 7.65 28.08 -3.95
C ASN A 283 7.11 28.76 -2.68
N GLY A 284 7.33 28.17 -1.49
CA GLY A 284 6.91 28.77 -0.21
C GLY A 284 7.60 30.11 0.08
N ARG A 285 8.88 30.23 -0.29
CA ARG A 285 9.60 31.52 -0.23
C ARG A 285 9.02 32.55 -1.21
N PHE A 286 8.67 32.12 -2.42
CA PHE A 286 8.08 32.99 -3.45
C PHE A 286 6.69 33.51 -3.02
N GLU A 287 5.80 32.64 -2.54
CA GLU A 287 4.44 32.98 -2.11
C GLU A 287 4.40 33.99 -0.95
N ARG A 288 5.40 33.98 -0.06
CA ARG A 288 5.49 34.94 1.06
C ARG A 288 6.11 36.28 0.69
N THR A 289 6.85 36.38 -0.40
CA THR A 289 7.63 37.59 -0.70
C THR A 289 7.08 38.41 -1.85
N ASP A 290 6.23 37.85 -2.73
CA ASP A 290 5.71 38.50 -3.95
C ASP A 290 6.79 39.18 -4.83
N LEU A 291 8.05 38.89 -4.53
CA LEU A 291 9.23 39.42 -5.17
C LEU A 291 9.63 38.40 -6.22
N THR A 292 9.55 38.80 -7.49
CA THR A 292 10.30 38.15 -8.56
C THR A 292 11.78 38.21 -8.19
N PRO A 293 12.44 37.10 -7.80
CA PRO A 293 13.83 37.19 -7.47
C PRO A 293 14.57 37.25 -8.82
N ARG A 294 15.07 38.44 -9.16
CA ARG A 294 16.21 38.60 -10.09
C ARG A 294 17.50 37.92 -9.56
N GLY A 295 17.39 36.93 -8.68
CA GLY A 295 18.49 36.31 -7.93
C GLY A 295 18.32 34.83 -7.62
N SER A 296 17.34 34.12 -8.21
CA SER A 296 17.39 32.65 -8.26
C SER A 296 17.32 32.24 -9.73
N ALA A 297 18.47 32.26 -10.41
CA ALA A 297 18.58 31.81 -11.80
C ALA A 297 18.09 30.36 -11.98
N ASP A 298 18.00 29.60 -10.89
CA ASP A 298 17.66 28.18 -10.88
C ASP A 298 16.19 27.87 -10.53
N LEU A 299 15.43 28.81 -9.95
CA LEU A 299 14.01 28.62 -9.60
C LEU A 299 13.15 28.06 -10.75
N PRO A 300 13.26 28.58 -11.99
CA PRO A 300 12.48 28.03 -13.10
C PRO A 300 12.89 26.59 -13.46
N GLY A 301 14.19 26.26 -13.33
CA GLY A 301 14.70 24.90 -13.52
C GLY A 301 14.17 23.93 -12.46
N TYR A 302 14.09 24.37 -11.20
CA TYR A 302 13.57 23.57 -10.09
C TYR A 302 12.06 23.33 -10.20
N LEU A 303 11.26 24.35 -10.50
CA LEU A 303 9.82 24.19 -10.71
C LEU A 303 9.50 23.25 -11.89
N SER A 304 10.26 23.35 -12.98
CA SER A 304 10.14 22.44 -14.13
C SER A 304 10.50 20.99 -13.77
N SER A 305 11.53 20.80 -12.97
CA SER A 305 11.98 19.48 -12.50
C SER A 305 10.99 18.87 -11.50
N LEU A 306 10.48 19.66 -10.56
CA LEU A 306 9.42 19.26 -9.63
C LEU A 306 8.15 18.85 -10.39
N GLY A 307 7.68 19.69 -11.32
CA GLY A 307 6.51 19.36 -12.13
C GLY A 307 6.70 18.07 -12.93
N THR A 308 7.91 17.80 -13.44
CA THR A 308 8.23 16.53 -14.08
C THR A 308 8.16 15.34 -13.12
N SER A 309 8.66 15.48 -11.89
CA SER A 309 8.58 14.45 -10.86
C SER A 309 7.14 14.12 -10.48
N VAL A 310 6.31 15.15 -10.27
CA VAL A 310 4.88 14.98 -9.97
C VAL A 310 4.13 14.37 -11.16
N ALA A 311 4.47 14.76 -12.39
CA ALA A 311 3.90 14.15 -13.59
C ALA A 311 4.28 12.66 -13.72
N ARG A 312 5.50 12.27 -13.31
CA ARG A 312 5.92 10.86 -13.23
C ARG A 312 5.18 10.10 -12.12
N ARG A 313 4.81 10.77 -11.03
CA ARG A 313 3.93 10.20 -10.01
C ARG A 313 2.55 9.95 -10.59
N TYR A 314 1.96 10.92 -11.27
CA TYR A 314 0.72 10.75 -12.04
C TYR A 314 0.78 9.54 -12.98
N GLU A 315 1.88 9.34 -13.69
CA GLU A 315 2.06 8.19 -14.59
C GLU A 315 1.97 6.82 -13.87
N ARG A 316 2.28 6.77 -12.56
CA ARG A 316 2.22 5.58 -11.71
C ARG A 316 0.89 5.44 -10.97
N THR A 317 0.39 6.54 -10.42
CA THR A 317 -0.80 6.58 -9.54
C THR A 317 -2.09 6.80 -10.33
N ASN A 318 -1.98 7.48 -11.46
CA ASN A 318 -3.07 7.93 -12.32
C ASN A 318 -4.08 8.85 -11.59
N GLU A 319 -3.61 9.56 -10.56
CA GLU A 319 -4.38 10.53 -9.77
C GLU A 319 -4.44 11.90 -10.44
N LEU A 320 -5.64 12.40 -10.74
CA LEU A 320 -5.80 13.63 -11.52
C LEU A 320 -5.27 14.89 -10.81
N SER A 321 -5.20 14.87 -9.48
CA SER A 321 -4.60 15.93 -8.67
C SER A 321 -3.11 16.10 -9.00
N ASP A 322 -2.37 15.00 -9.17
CA ASP A 322 -0.93 15.01 -9.46
C ASP A 322 -0.65 15.71 -10.80
N ILE A 323 -1.38 15.37 -11.87
CA ILE A 323 -1.12 16.00 -13.17
C ILE A 323 -1.53 17.49 -13.19
N THR A 324 -2.55 17.85 -12.41
CA THR A 324 -2.97 19.24 -12.26
C THR A 324 -1.93 20.07 -11.51
N GLU A 325 -1.36 19.52 -10.44
CA GLU A 325 -0.25 20.13 -9.70
C GLU A 325 1.00 20.26 -10.58
N ALA A 326 1.36 19.22 -11.33
CA ALA A 326 2.48 19.24 -12.27
C ALA A 326 2.35 20.36 -13.33
N ILE A 327 1.17 20.50 -13.93
CA ILE A 327 0.87 21.55 -14.91
C ILE A 327 1.01 22.94 -14.28
N SER A 328 0.46 23.13 -13.08
CA SER A 328 0.56 24.41 -12.35
C SER A 328 2.03 24.81 -12.11
N MET A 329 2.86 23.87 -11.65
CA MET A 329 4.29 24.13 -11.40
C MET A 329 5.06 24.42 -12.70
N GLN A 330 4.77 23.69 -13.78
CA GLN A 330 5.40 23.91 -15.08
C GLN A 330 4.95 25.21 -15.74
N GLN A 331 3.68 25.62 -15.57
CA GLN A 331 3.18 26.92 -16.02
C GLN A 331 3.91 28.06 -15.30
N LYS A 332 3.96 28.02 -13.97
CA LYS A 332 4.73 28.98 -13.17
C LYS A 332 6.19 29.04 -13.64
N ALA A 333 6.84 27.89 -13.86
CA ALA A 333 8.21 27.83 -14.37
C ALA A 333 8.39 28.55 -15.70
N VAL A 334 7.46 28.37 -16.64
CA VAL A 334 7.47 29.03 -17.95
C VAL A 334 7.26 30.54 -17.81
N GLU A 335 6.35 30.98 -16.95
CA GLU A 335 6.03 32.41 -16.74
C GLU A 335 7.21 33.21 -16.17
N ILE A 336 7.97 32.61 -15.25
CA ILE A 336 9.12 33.28 -14.62
C ILE A 336 10.43 33.14 -15.42
N THR A 337 10.48 32.26 -16.43
CA THR A 337 11.68 32.06 -17.25
C THR A 337 11.80 33.19 -18.28
N LEU A 338 12.91 33.92 -18.27
CA LEU A 338 13.15 35.02 -19.22
C LEU A 338 13.16 34.54 -20.68
N PRO A 339 12.60 35.31 -21.63
CA PRO A 339 12.73 35.05 -23.06
C PRO A 339 14.22 34.92 -23.47
N GLY A 340 14.59 33.79 -24.08
CA GLY A 340 15.97 33.50 -24.49
C GLY A 340 16.80 32.67 -23.49
N HIS A 341 16.25 32.33 -22.32
CA HIS A 341 16.93 31.43 -21.38
C HIS A 341 17.02 29.99 -21.95
N PRO A 342 18.17 29.30 -21.87
CA PRO A 342 18.35 27.96 -22.46
C PRO A 342 17.37 26.89 -21.97
N SER A 343 16.86 27.00 -20.74
CA SER A 343 15.90 26.03 -20.18
C SER A 343 14.44 26.25 -20.61
N LEU A 344 14.12 27.39 -21.24
CA LEU A 344 12.73 27.74 -21.59
C LEU A 344 12.09 26.71 -22.53
N ALA A 345 12.81 26.30 -23.57
CA ALA A 345 12.33 25.30 -24.53
C ALA A 345 12.05 23.95 -23.84
N GLY A 346 12.92 23.53 -22.92
CA GLY A 346 12.72 22.32 -22.12
C GLY A 346 11.47 22.40 -21.22
N SER A 347 11.28 23.51 -20.52
CA SER A 347 10.11 23.72 -19.65
C SER A 347 8.80 23.77 -20.44
N LEU A 348 8.79 24.41 -21.61
CA LEU A 348 7.64 24.42 -22.52
C LEU A 348 7.28 23.01 -23.02
N ASN A 349 8.28 22.20 -23.39
CA ASN A 349 8.05 20.81 -23.79
C ASN A 349 7.54 19.94 -22.63
N ASN A 350 8.04 20.14 -21.41
CA ASN A 350 7.57 19.42 -20.23
C ASN A 350 6.12 19.78 -19.91
N LEU A 351 5.77 21.06 -19.97
CA LEU A 351 4.39 21.54 -19.86
C LEU A 351 3.48 20.92 -20.93
N GLY A 352 3.93 20.93 -22.18
CA GLY A 352 3.20 20.31 -23.28
C GLY A 352 2.92 18.83 -23.06
N THR A 353 3.91 18.09 -22.55
CA THR A 353 3.76 16.67 -22.21
C THR A 353 2.71 16.46 -21.10
N SER A 354 2.75 17.27 -20.03
CA SER A 354 1.78 17.14 -18.93
C SER A 354 0.35 17.50 -19.35
N LEU A 355 0.17 18.55 -20.16
CA LEU A 355 -1.12 18.91 -20.75
C LEU A 355 -1.66 17.76 -21.63
N MET A 356 -0.78 17.18 -22.44
CA MET A 356 -1.13 16.03 -23.29
C MET A 356 -1.56 14.81 -22.46
N TRP A 357 -0.97 14.58 -21.28
CA TRP A 357 -1.38 13.53 -20.34
C TRP A 357 -2.72 13.83 -19.66
N ARG A 358 -2.98 15.08 -19.25
CA ARG A 358 -4.29 15.47 -18.70
C ARG A 358 -5.39 15.29 -19.74
N PHE A 359 -5.14 15.68 -20.99
CA PHE A 359 -6.06 15.46 -22.12
C PHE A 359 -6.46 14.00 -22.28
N GLU A 360 -5.54 13.04 -22.12
CA GLU A 360 -5.88 11.61 -22.26
C GLU A 360 -6.97 11.15 -21.27
N ARG A 361 -7.05 11.83 -20.11
CA ARG A 361 -8.05 11.54 -19.07
C ARG A 361 -9.31 12.36 -19.22
N THR A 362 -9.17 13.67 -19.40
CA THR A 362 -10.30 14.62 -19.38
C THR A 362 -10.99 14.73 -20.73
N ARG A 363 -10.27 14.42 -21.82
CA ARG A 363 -10.66 14.70 -23.21
C ARG A 363 -10.97 16.17 -23.46
N ASP A 364 -10.43 17.07 -22.62
CA ASP A 364 -10.60 18.51 -22.76
C ASP A 364 -9.73 19.04 -23.92
N ILE A 365 -10.38 19.55 -24.97
CA ILE A 365 -9.70 20.04 -26.17
C ILE A 365 -8.74 21.19 -25.85
N ALA A 366 -9.03 22.01 -24.83
CA ALA A 366 -8.15 23.10 -24.44
C ALA A 366 -6.77 22.61 -23.99
N ASP A 367 -6.69 21.41 -23.40
CA ASP A 367 -5.43 20.82 -22.96
C ASP A 367 -4.56 20.40 -24.16
N ILE A 368 -5.15 19.77 -25.18
CA ILE A 368 -4.37 19.32 -26.34
C ILE A 368 -3.97 20.49 -27.25
N ASP A 369 -4.81 21.51 -27.39
CA ASP A 369 -4.45 22.74 -28.11
C ASP A 369 -3.35 23.51 -27.38
N GLY A 370 -3.45 23.59 -26.04
CA GLY A 370 -2.39 24.11 -25.19
C GLY A 370 -1.08 23.34 -25.35
N ALA A 371 -1.13 22.01 -25.36
CA ALA A 371 0.05 21.15 -25.54
C ALA A 371 0.74 21.38 -26.90
N ILE A 372 -0.03 21.48 -27.98
CA ILE A 372 0.49 21.78 -29.32
C ILE A 372 1.16 23.16 -29.32
N SER A 373 0.47 24.18 -28.80
CA SER A 373 0.98 25.57 -28.76
C SER A 373 2.32 25.68 -28.03
N VAL A 374 2.42 25.14 -26.81
CA VAL A 374 3.66 25.23 -26.02
C VAL A 374 4.80 24.38 -26.60
N THR A 375 4.49 23.21 -27.18
CA THR A 375 5.50 22.35 -27.80
C THR A 375 6.00 22.93 -29.13
N GLN A 376 5.12 23.55 -29.93
CA GLN A 376 5.49 24.30 -31.14
C GLN A 376 6.48 25.41 -30.80
N LYS A 377 6.19 26.20 -29.75
CA LYS A 377 7.09 27.25 -29.26
C LYS A 377 8.44 26.69 -28.78
N ALA A 378 8.44 25.51 -28.15
CA ALA A 378 9.69 24.83 -27.77
C ALA A 378 10.55 24.46 -29.00
N VAL A 379 9.92 24.00 -30.08
CA VAL A 379 10.59 23.70 -31.36
C VAL A 379 11.15 24.96 -32.00
N GLU A 380 10.37 26.05 -32.06
CA GLU A 380 10.80 27.34 -32.63
C GLU A 380 12.00 27.96 -31.90
N LEU A 381 12.09 27.77 -30.58
CA LEU A 381 13.19 28.26 -29.74
C LEU A 381 14.45 27.37 -29.81
N THR A 382 14.40 26.22 -30.47
CA THR A 382 15.49 25.24 -30.49
C THR A 382 16.18 25.22 -31.85
N SER A 383 17.51 25.36 -31.86
CA SER A 383 18.29 25.33 -33.10
C SER A 383 18.30 23.94 -33.76
N GLU A 384 18.46 23.88 -35.09
CA GLU A 384 18.42 22.62 -35.86
C GLU A 384 19.47 21.58 -35.42
N GLY A 385 20.64 22.01 -34.94
CA GLY A 385 21.69 21.13 -34.45
C GLY A 385 21.54 20.68 -33.00
N SER A 386 20.49 21.10 -32.29
CA SER A 386 20.29 20.78 -30.88
C SER A 386 19.90 19.31 -30.68
N TYR A 387 20.53 18.65 -29.71
CA TYR A 387 20.19 17.26 -29.34
C TYR A 387 18.74 17.11 -28.82
N HIS A 388 18.12 18.20 -28.36
CA HIS A 388 16.77 18.20 -27.83
C HIS A 388 15.68 18.24 -28.91
N LEU A 389 15.99 18.80 -30.09
CA LEU A 389 15.01 19.04 -31.15
C LEU A 389 14.25 17.78 -31.58
N PRO A 390 14.89 16.60 -31.77
CA PRO A 390 14.18 15.38 -32.12
C PRO A 390 13.11 14.96 -31.09
N THR A 391 13.38 15.20 -29.80
CA THR A 391 12.43 14.88 -28.72
C THR A 391 11.21 15.80 -28.78
N PHE A 392 11.42 17.11 -28.99
CA PHE A 392 10.35 18.10 -29.06
C PHE A 392 9.46 17.89 -30.28
N LEU A 393 10.06 17.61 -31.45
CA LEU A 393 9.32 17.27 -32.67
C LEU A 393 8.51 15.98 -32.51
N ASN A 394 9.06 14.96 -31.85
CA ASN A 394 8.32 13.72 -31.57
C ASN A 394 7.12 13.96 -30.64
N ASN A 395 7.27 14.81 -29.63
CA ASN A 395 6.19 15.17 -28.72
C ASN A 395 5.12 16.00 -29.43
N LEU A 396 5.52 16.94 -30.29
CA LEU A 396 4.62 17.73 -31.13
C LEU A 396 3.80 16.82 -32.06
N GLY A 397 4.45 15.89 -32.76
CA GLY A 397 3.76 14.92 -33.61
C GLY A 397 2.80 14.03 -32.83
N SER A 398 3.18 13.65 -31.60
CA SER A 398 2.29 12.90 -30.70
C SER A 398 1.07 13.71 -30.29
N ALA A 399 1.22 15.02 -30.03
CA ALA A 399 0.12 15.91 -29.69
C ALA A 399 -0.87 16.09 -30.87
N PHE A 400 -0.35 16.33 -32.07
CA PHE A 400 -1.17 16.36 -33.29
C PHE A 400 -1.94 15.06 -33.53
N SER A 401 -1.25 13.91 -33.41
CA SER A 401 -1.86 12.59 -33.60
C SER A 401 -2.96 12.29 -32.55
N ARG A 402 -2.83 12.81 -31.32
CA ARG A 402 -3.86 12.72 -30.27
C ARG A 402 -5.05 13.66 -30.54
N ARG A 403 -4.80 14.89 -30.99
CA ARG A 403 -5.88 15.82 -31.39
C ARG A 403 -6.68 15.26 -32.55
N PHE A 404 -6.00 14.71 -33.57
CA PHE A 404 -6.62 13.99 -34.67
C PHE A 404 -7.60 12.91 -34.19
N GLY A 405 -7.18 12.09 -33.22
CA GLY A 405 -8.03 11.02 -32.67
C GLY A 405 -9.35 11.50 -32.08
N GLN A 406 -9.44 12.77 -31.66
CA GLN A 406 -10.63 13.38 -31.10
C GLN A 406 -11.44 14.20 -32.13
N THR A 407 -10.76 14.94 -33.00
CA THR A 407 -11.40 15.88 -33.94
C THR A 407 -11.67 15.26 -35.32
N GLY A 408 -10.92 14.23 -35.71
CA GLY A 408 -10.90 13.69 -37.06
C GLY A 408 -10.25 14.62 -38.10
N ASN A 409 -9.56 15.68 -37.67
CA ASN A 409 -8.99 16.70 -38.56
C ASN A 409 -7.74 16.20 -39.29
N LEU A 410 -7.89 15.75 -40.55
CA LEU A 410 -6.81 15.15 -41.34
C LEU A 410 -5.48 15.95 -41.41
N PRO A 411 -5.49 17.29 -41.54
CA PRO A 411 -4.26 18.09 -41.44
C PRO A 411 -3.40 17.78 -40.22
N ASP A 412 -4.00 17.55 -39.04
CA ASP A 412 -3.24 17.21 -37.83
C ASP A 412 -2.48 15.90 -38.01
N LEU A 413 -3.08 14.93 -38.70
CA LEU A 413 -2.43 13.64 -38.92
C LEU A 413 -1.28 13.76 -39.93
N VAL A 414 -1.44 14.57 -40.96
CA VAL A 414 -0.39 14.88 -41.94
C VAL A 414 0.78 15.58 -41.24
N ASP A 415 0.50 16.59 -40.40
CA ASP A 415 1.52 17.29 -39.63
C ASP A 415 2.24 16.34 -38.66
N ALA A 416 1.50 15.44 -37.99
CA ALA A 416 2.07 14.42 -37.11
C ALA A 416 3.08 13.51 -37.83
N ILE A 417 2.71 12.98 -39.01
CA ILE A 417 3.56 12.11 -39.81
C ILE A 417 4.79 12.89 -40.31
N SER A 418 4.59 14.10 -40.82
CA SER A 418 5.66 14.97 -41.33
C SER A 418 6.74 15.25 -40.28
N VAL A 419 6.34 15.67 -39.07
CA VAL A 419 7.32 15.95 -38.01
C VAL A 419 7.99 14.69 -37.47
N GLN A 420 7.30 13.55 -37.43
CA GLN A 420 7.86 12.28 -36.97
C GLN A 420 8.82 11.65 -37.98
N LEU A 421 8.58 11.80 -39.28
CA LEU A 421 9.52 11.43 -40.34
C LEU A 421 10.82 12.24 -40.23
N ARG A 422 10.70 13.56 -40.07
CA ARG A 422 11.87 14.44 -39.84
C ARG A 422 12.69 14.01 -38.62
N VAL A 423 12.04 13.57 -37.54
CA VAL A 423 12.73 13.02 -36.36
C VAL A 423 13.51 11.74 -36.68
N ALA A 424 12.91 10.83 -37.45
CA ALA A 424 13.54 9.58 -37.83
C ALA A 424 14.76 9.78 -38.74
N GLU A 425 14.78 10.86 -39.53
CA GLU A 425 15.94 11.27 -40.34
C GLU A 425 17.06 11.91 -39.52
N LEU A 426 16.72 12.69 -38.48
CA LEU A 426 17.70 13.37 -37.62
C LEU A 426 18.41 12.42 -36.64
N LEU A 427 17.78 11.30 -36.25
CA LEU A 427 18.32 10.41 -35.23
C LEU A 427 19.18 9.28 -35.85
N PRO A 428 20.44 9.10 -35.41
CA PRO A 428 21.26 7.98 -35.86
C PRO A 428 20.70 6.64 -35.34
N GLN A 429 21.01 5.55 -36.04
CA GLN A 429 20.43 4.22 -35.78
C GLN A 429 20.63 3.70 -34.34
N GLY A 430 21.70 4.11 -33.66
CA GLY A 430 21.99 3.73 -32.27
C GLY A 430 21.41 4.67 -31.20
N HIS A 431 20.62 5.68 -31.58
CA HIS A 431 20.11 6.66 -30.62
C HIS A 431 19.03 6.06 -29.71
N VAL A 432 19.15 6.29 -28.40
CA VAL A 432 18.27 5.71 -27.36
C VAL A 432 16.78 6.01 -27.56
N ASN A 433 16.44 7.18 -28.12
CA ASN A 433 15.04 7.58 -28.35
C ASN A 433 14.47 7.12 -29.70
N LEU A 434 15.30 6.61 -30.63
CA LEU A 434 14.82 6.24 -31.97
C LEU A 434 13.69 5.19 -31.93
N PRO A 435 13.73 4.13 -31.10
CA PRO A 435 12.62 3.18 -31.00
C PRO A 435 11.28 3.82 -30.62
N ALA A 436 11.29 4.79 -29.69
CA ALA A 436 10.09 5.50 -29.28
C ALA A 436 9.50 6.32 -30.45
N CYS A 437 10.36 7.03 -31.19
CA CYS A 437 9.94 7.82 -32.35
C CYS A 437 9.36 6.95 -33.47
N LEU A 438 10.02 5.82 -33.78
CA LEU A 438 9.53 4.87 -34.78
C LEU A 438 8.19 4.24 -34.37
N SER A 439 8.02 3.91 -33.08
CA SER A 439 6.75 3.39 -32.57
C SER A 439 5.60 4.41 -32.69
N ASN A 440 5.89 5.68 -32.42
CA ASN A 440 4.94 6.78 -32.55
C ASN A 440 4.57 7.05 -34.01
N LEU A 441 5.56 7.08 -34.91
CA LEU A 441 5.37 7.20 -36.36
C LEU A 441 4.46 6.10 -36.89
N GLY A 442 4.73 4.84 -36.51
CA GLY A 442 3.85 3.73 -36.89
C GLY A 442 2.44 3.85 -36.33
N GLY A 443 2.24 4.57 -35.21
CA GLY A 443 0.93 4.91 -34.68
C GLY A 443 0.18 5.92 -35.54
N SER A 444 0.86 6.96 -36.01
CA SER A 444 0.27 7.92 -36.93
C SER A 444 -0.08 7.26 -38.27
N PHE A 445 0.80 6.42 -38.82
CA PHE A 445 0.48 5.64 -40.02
C PHE A 445 -0.69 4.67 -39.83
N THR A 446 -0.77 3.95 -38.69
CA THR A 446 -1.92 3.06 -38.41
C THR A 446 -3.23 3.86 -38.39
N ARG A 447 -3.24 5.03 -37.76
CA ARG A 447 -4.42 5.92 -37.75
C ARG A 447 -4.75 6.46 -39.14
N SER A 448 -3.74 6.71 -39.97
CA SER A 448 -3.95 7.13 -41.37
C SER A 448 -4.67 6.03 -42.13
N PHE A 449 -4.15 4.80 -42.07
CA PHE A 449 -4.80 3.63 -42.65
C PHE A 449 -6.24 3.42 -42.18
N GLU A 450 -6.51 3.50 -40.86
CA GLU A 450 -7.86 3.33 -40.32
C GLU A 450 -8.88 4.33 -40.90
N ARG A 451 -8.40 5.42 -41.50
CA ARG A 451 -9.22 6.53 -42.00
C ARG A 451 -9.27 6.59 -43.52
N THR A 452 -8.14 6.31 -44.19
CA THR A 452 -8.00 6.37 -45.65
C THR A 452 -8.26 5.01 -46.29
N GLY A 453 -8.03 3.92 -45.56
CA GLY A 453 -7.99 2.56 -46.09
C GLY A 453 -6.73 2.26 -46.91
N ASP A 454 -5.72 3.14 -46.90
CA ASP A 454 -4.51 2.97 -47.71
C ASP A 454 -3.56 1.94 -47.12
N PHE A 455 -3.46 0.78 -47.78
CA PHE A 455 -2.63 -0.31 -47.30
C PHE A 455 -1.14 0.01 -47.26
N THR A 456 -0.66 1.02 -48.00
CA THR A 456 0.75 1.44 -47.87
C THR A 456 1.04 2.01 -46.50
N ASP A 457 0.11 2.77 -45.91
CA ASP A 457 0.27 3.35 -44.57
C ASP A 457 0.40 2.24 -43.51
N ILE A 458 -0.42 1.19 -43.56
CA ILE A 458 -0.32 0.12 -42.56
C ILE A 458 0.92 -0.77 -42.76
N ASP A 459 1.39 -0.93 -44.00
CA ASP A 459 2.64 -1.62 -44.30
C ASP A 459 3.84 -0.83 -43.75
N ASP A 460 3.86 0.49 -43.95
CA ASP A 460 4.86 1.39 -43.37
C ASP A 460 4.78 1.38 -41.84
N ALA A 461 3.58 1.39 -41.25
CA ALA A 461 3.39 1.29 -39.81
C ALA A 461 4.01 0.01 -39.22
N ILE A 462 3.77 -1.13 -39.86
CA ILE A 462 4.33 -2.43 -39.44
C ILE A 462 5.85 -2.41 -39.58
N SER A 463 6.37 -1.92 -40.71
CA SER A 463 7.81 -1.83 -40.98
C SER A 463 8.56 -1.00 -39.92
N VAL A 464 8.09 0.22 -39.64
CA VAL A 464 8.75 1.10 -38.64
C VAL A 464 8.62 0.55 -37.22
N ARG A 465 7.50 -0.10 -36.88
CA ARG A 465 7.31 -0.73 -35.55
C ARG A 465 8.14 -2.00 -35.38
N GLN A 466 8.32 -2.81 -36.42
CA GLN A 466 9.25 -3.93 -36.42
C GLN A 466 10.68 -3.45 -36.18
N ARG A 467 11.08 -2.35 -36.83
CA ARG A 467 12.38 -1.72 -36.59
C ARG A 467 12.52 -1.20 -35.15
N ALA A 468 11.48 -0.59 -34.58
CA ALA A 468 11.49 -0.16 -33.17
C ALA A 468 11.70 -1.34 -32.21
N VAL A 469 10.98 -2.45 -32.43
CA VAL A 469 11.14 -3.68 -31.64
C VAL A 469 12.54 -4.27 -31.82
N GLY A 470 13.05 -4.37 -33.05
CA GLY A 470 14.38 -4.91 -33.34
C GLY A 470 15.54 -4.10 -32.76
N LEU A 471 15.36 -2.79 -32.56
CA LEU A 471 16.35 -1.92 -31.92
C LEU A 471 16.25 -1.92 -30.38
N THR A 472 15.22 -2.53 -29.80
CA THR A 472 14.99 -2.52 -28.36
C THR A 472 15.52 -3.82 -27.73
N PRO A 473 16.48 -3.75 -26.78
CA PRO A 473 17.02 -4.94 -26.13
C PRO A 473 15.96 -5.75 -25.38
N GLN A 474 16.16 -7.07 -25.33
CA GLN A 474 15.37 -7.96 -24.47
C GLN A 474 15.46 -7.51 -23.01
N GLY A 475 14.32 -7.46 -22.33
CA GLY A 475 14.23 -6.96 -20.95
C GLY A 475 14.12 -5.44 -20.80
N HIS A 476 14.18 -4.65 -21.88
CA HIS A 476 13.91 -3.21 -21.79
C HIS A 476 12.45 -2.92 -21.37
N SER A 477 12.25 -1.95 -20.46
CA SER A 477 10.93 -1.68 -19.84
C SER A 477 9.85 -1.24 -20.84
N SER A 478 10.23 -0.59 -21.94
CA SER A 478 9.32 -0.17 -23.01
C SER A 478 9.05 -1.24 -24.08
N LEU A 479 9.77 -2.36 -24.08
CA LEU A 479 9.61 -3.40 -25.11
C LEU A 479 8.15 -3.92 -25.20
N PRO A 480 7.44 -4.22 -24.09
CA PRO A 480 6.04 -4.63 -24.16
C PRO A 480 5.12 -3.61 -24.82
N LEU A 481 5.39 -2.32 -24.65
CA LEU A 481 4.61 -1.25 -25.28
C LEU A 481 4.78 -1.27 -26.79
N TYR A 482 6.01 -1.43 -27.28
CA TYR A 482 6.30 -1.49 -28.71
C TYR A 482 5.76 -2.76 -29.36
N LEU A 483 5.88 -3.91 -28.69
CA LEU A 483 5.26 -5.17 -29.11
C LEU A 483 3.73 -5.05 -29.19
N THR A 484 3.09 -4.47 -28.18
CA THR A 484 1.63 -4.21 -28.19
C THR A 484 1.25 -3.29 -29.36
N SER A 485 2.03 -2.25 -29.59
CA SER A 485 1.78 -1.31 -30.71
C SER A 485 1.94 -2.00 -32.06
N LEU A 486 2.95 -2.84 -32.23
CA LEU A 486 3.14 -3.64 -33.44
C LEU A 486 1.97 -4.62 -33.65
N ALA A 487 1.52 -5.28 -32.58
CA ALA A 487 0.36 -6.16 -32.63
C ALA A 487 -0.90 -5.42 -33.09
N HIS A 488 -1.11 -4.17 -32.67
CA HIS A 488 -2.23 -3.34 -33.10
C HIS A 488 -2.22 -3.07 -34.61
N SER A 489 -1.05 -2.80 -35.20
CA SER A 489 -0.96 -2.62 -36.66
C SER A 489 -1.30 -3.90 -37.41
N PHE A 490 -0.76 -5.04 -36.98
CA PHE A 490 -1.11 -6.34 -37.56
C PHE A 490 -2.61 -6.63 -37.45
N TYR A 491 -3.21 -6.40 -36.29
CA TYR A 491 -4.64 -6.60 -36.08
C TYR A 491 -5.50 -5.67 -36.94
N SER A 492 -5.08 -4.41 -37.12
CA SER A 492 -5.78 -3.44 -37.97
C SER A 492 -5.76 -3.87 -39.43
N ARG A 493 -4.59 -4.32 -39.93
CA ARG A 493 -4.46 -4.86 -41.29
C ARG A 493 -5.30 -6.14 -41.47
N PHE A 494 -5.32 -7.01 -40.47
CA PHE A 494 -6.18 -8.20 -40.45
C PHE A 494 -7.66 -7.84 -40.55
N ASN A 495 -8.15 -6.88 -39.75
CA ASN A 495 -9.58 -6.51 -39.78
C ASN A 495 -10.04 -5.98 -41.14
N ALA A 496 -9.15 -5.30 -41.87
CA ALA A 496 -9.45 -4.78 -43.21
C ALA A 496 -9.26 -5.81 -44.33
N GLY A 497 -8.21 -6.64 -44.26
CA GLY A 497 -7.81 -7.55 -45.34
C GLY A 497 -8.12 -9.03 -45.12
N GLY A 498 -8.50 -9.45 -43.91
CA GLY A 498 -8.82 -10.83 -43.55
C GLY A 498 -7.64 -11.82 -43.57
N ASN A 499 -6.39 -11.34 -43.68
CA ASN A 499 -5.22 -12.20 -43.82
C ASN A 499 -4.84 -12.90 -42.51
N SER A 500 -4.99 -14.23 -42.47
CA SER A 500 -4.64 -15.05 -41.30
C SER A 500 -3.20 -14.86 -40.77
N ARG A 501 -2.22 -14.55 -41.63
CA ARG A 501 -0.85 -14.29 -41.17
C ARG A 501 -0.74 -13.04 -40.31
N ASP A 502 -1.57 -12.04 -40.57
CA ASP A 502 -1.60 -10.81 -39.78
C ASP A 502 -2.26 -11.04 -38.43
N LEU A 503 -3.30 -11.88 -38.38
CA LEU A 503 -3.89 -12.31 -37.12
C LEU A 503 -2.87 -13.05 -36.25
N GLU A 504 -2.13 -14.00 -36.82
CA GLU A 504 -1.07 -14.73 -36.10
C GLU A 504 0.08 -13.79 -35.68
N GLY A 505 0.44 -12.81 -36.52
CA GLY A 505 1.38 -11.75 -36.17
C GLY A 505 0.92 -10.89 -34.99
N ALA A 506 -0.36 -10.54 -34.93
CA ALA A 506 -0.94 -9.82 -33.80
C ALA A 506 -0.92 -10.66 -32.52
N ILE A 507 -1.41 -11.91 -32.58
CA ILE A 507 -1.42 -12.85 -31.45
C ILE A 507 -0.02 -13.04 -30.88
N PHE A 508 0.96 -13.31 -31.75
CA PHE A 508 2.36 -13.49 -31.34
C PHE A 508 2.88 -12.28 -30.57
N ASN A 509 2.73 -11.07 -31.10
CA ASN A 509 3.25 -9.87 -30.46
C ASN A 509 2.50 -9.50 -29.17
N TYR A 510 1.19 -9.71 -29.10
CA TYR A 510 0.43 -9.54 -27.86
C TYR A 510 0.88 -10.51 -26.77
N LYS A 511 1.10 -11.78 -27.13
CA LYS A 511 1.61 -12.81 -26.23
C LYS A 511 2.99 -12.44 -25.69
N GLU A 512 3.94 -12.09 -26.56
CA GLU A 512 5.29 -11.69 -26.15
C GLU A 512 5.27 -10.46 -25.22
N ALA A 513 4.42 -9.47 -25.51
CA ALA A 513 4.24 -8.30 -24.65
C ALA A 513 3.67 -8.69 -23.27
N ALA A 514 2.65 -9.54 -23.23
CA ALA A 514 2.00 -9.98 -22.00
C ALA A 514 2.93 -10.81 -21.09
N MET A 515 3.76 -11.67 -21.69
CA MET A 515 4.65 -12.59 -20.99
C MET A 515 6.05 -12.02 -20.71
N SER A 516 6.36 -10.82 -21.21
CA SER A 516 7.66 -10.16 -21.00
C SER A 516 8.07 -10.11 -19.51
N PRO A 517 9.34 -10.42 -19.16
CA PRO A 517 9.82 -10.37 -17.79
C PRO A 517 9.90 -8.94 -17.22
N SER A 518 9.95 -7.94 -18.10
CA SER A 518 10.03 -6.52 -17.73
C SER A 518 8.87 -5.72 -18.30
N GLY A 519 8.77 -4.47 -17.85
CA GLY A 519 7.78 -3.50 -18.30
C GLY A 519 6.61 -3.32 -17.34
N ARG A 520 5.75 -2.35 -17.66
CA ARG A 520 4.66 -1.93 -16.78
C ARG A 520 3.54 -2.97 -16.75
N ARG A 521 3.10 -3.36 -15.55
CA ARG A 521 2.06 -4.38 -15.32
C ARG A 521 0.76 -4.08 -16.09
N LEU A 522 0.32 -2.82 -16.11
CA LEU A 522 -0.88 -2.39 -16.84
C LEU A 522 -0.77 -2.61 -18.35
N ILE A 523 0.39 -2.32 -18.96
CA ILE A 523 0.63 -2.55 -20.39
C ILE A 523 0.60 -4.05 -20.69
N LYS A 524 1.24 -4.85 -19.84
CA LYS A 524 1.21 -6.32 -19.97
C LYS A 524 -0.22 -6.87 -19.85
N LEU A 525 -1.04 -6.35 -18.93
CA LEU A 525 -2.44 -6.77 -18.79
C LEU A 525 -3.26 -6.36 -20.01
N GLN A 526 -3.06 -5.15 -20.55
CA GLN A 526 -3.72 -4.73 -21.79
C GLN A 526 -3.35 -5.66 -22.96
N ALA A 527 -2.05 -5.95 -23.13
CA ALA A 527 -1.58 -6.90 -24.13
C ALA A 527 -2.23 -8.29 -23.94
N ALA A 528 -2.31 -8.79 -22.71
CA ALA A 528 -2.95 -10.08 -22.41
C ALA A 528 -4.46 -10.08 -22.74
N LYS A 529 -5.17 -8.99 -22.46
CA LYS A 529 -6.59 -8.82 -22.84
C LYS A 529 -6.75 -8.83 -24.36
N PHE A 530 -5.89 -8.12 -25.09
CA PHE A 530 -5.92 -8.14 -26.55
C PHE A 530 -5.54 -9.50 -27.12
N TRP A 531 -4.58 -10.21 -26.52
CA TRP A 531 -4.23 -11.57 -26.89
C TRP A 531 -5.45 -12.50 -26.79
N VAL A 532 -6.17 -12.48 -25.66
CA VAL A 532 -7.41 -13.24 -25.45
C VAL A 532 -8.44 -12.92 -26.53
N ASN A 533 -8.78 -11.64 -26.71
CA ASN A 533 -9.81 -11.20 -27.66
C ASN A 533 -9.47 -11.60 -29.10
N THR A 534 -8.21 -11.41 -29.50
CA THR A 534 -7.71 -11.71 -30.84
C THR A 534 -7.73 -13.22 -31.10
N THR A 535 -7.37 -14.02 -30.09
CA THR A 535 -7.40 -15.49 -30.19
C THR A 535 -8.83 -16.01 -30.28
N LEU A 536 -9.76 -15.45 -29.49
CA LEU A 536 -11.19 -15.80 -29.54
C LEU A 536 -11.84 -15.42 -30.87
N ALA A 537 -11.39 -14.33 -31.51
CA ALA A 537 -11.87 -13.92 -32.83
C ALA A 537 -11.42 -14.86 -33.96
N ARG A 538 -10.45 -15.76 -33.73
CA ARG A 538 -9.99 -16.75 -34.72
C ARG A 538 -11.12 -17.77 -35.00
N HIS A 539 -11.29 -18.15 -36.26
CA HIS A 539 -12.30 -19.16 -36.67
C HIS A 539 -12.18 -20.51 -35.93
N ARG A 540 -10.97 -20.88 -35.47
CA ARG A 540 -10.72 -22.05 -34.62
C ARG A 540 -9.68 -21.68 -33.56
N PRO A 541 -10.10 -21.20 -32.38
CA PRO A 541 -9.18 -20.94 -31.30
C PRO A 541 -8.57 -22.24 -30.78
N GLN A 542 -7.29 -22.21 -30.43
CA GLN A 542 -6.61 -23.37 -29.86
C GLN A 542 -6.81 -23.30 -28.34
N ALA A 543 -7.36 -24.36 -27.76
CA ALA A 543 -7.67 -24.40 -26.34
C ALA A 543 -6.45 -24.06 -25.47
N LEU A 544 -5.29 -24.67 -25.74
CA LEU A 544 -4.07 -24.46 -24.95
C LEU A 544 -3.61 -22.99 -24.94
N GLU A 545 -3.69 -22.31 -26.09
CA GLU A 545 -3.28 -20.92 -26.24
C GLU A 545 -4.22 -19.97 -25.47
N ILE A 546 -5.54 -20.19 -25.59
CA ILE A 546 -6.52 -19.42 -24.82
C ILE A 546 -6.37 -19.64 -23.33
N LEU A 547 -6.15 -20.89 -22.91
CA LEU A 547 -5.95 -21.20 -21.50
C LEU A 547 -4.74 -20.47 -20.93
N LEU A 548 -3.61 -20.50 -21.66
CA LEU A 548 -2.41 -19.77 -21.27
C LEU A 548 -2.62 -18.25 -21.24
N ALA A 549 -3.37 -17.70 -22.20
CA ALA A 549 -3.69 -16.28 -22.24
C ALA A 549 -4.49 -15.84 -21.02
N PHE A 550 -5.52 -16.60 -20.63
CA PHE A 550 -6.31 -16.32 -19.43
C PHE A 550 -5.53 -16.55 -18.13
N ASP A 551 -4.70 -17.58 -18.04
CA ASP A 551 -3.77 -17.77 -16.91
C ASP A 551 -2.87 -16.52 -16.74
N THR A 552 -2.37 -15.98 -17.85
CA THR A 552 -1.54 -14.76 -17.86
C THR A 552 -2.35 -13.53 -17.42
N VAL A 553 -3.59 -13.38 -17.90
CA VAL A 553 -4.49 -12.30 -17.48
C VAL A 553 -4.72 -12.36 -15.97
N LEU A 554 -5.13 -13.51 -15.42
CA LEU A 554 -5.48 -13.65 -14.01
C LEU A 554 -4.26 -13.48 -13.10
N GLY A 555 -3.09 -13.96 -13.51
CA GLY A 555 -1.83 -13.69 -12.82
C GLY A 555 -1.48 -12.19 -12.77
N LEU A 556 -1.68 -11.47 -13.88
CA LEU A 556 -1.43 -10.03 -13.95
C LEU A 556 -2.44 -9.23 -13.13
N ILE A 557 -3.71 -9.62 -13.11
CA ILE A 557 -4.74 -8.96 -12.28
C ILE A 557 -4.39 -9.09 -10.80
N ALA A 558 -4.05 -10.29 -10.32
CA ALA A 558 -3.64 -10.51 -8.94
C ALA A 558 -2.38 -9.70 -8.57
N SER A 559 -1.45 -9.53 -9.51
CA SER A 559 -0.24 -8.70 -9.34
C SER A 559 -0.53 -7.19 -9.37
N ILE A 560 -1.52 -6.74 -10.13
CA ILE A 560 -1.92 -5.32 -10.19
C ILE A 560 -2.67 -4.95 -8.92
N ALA A 561 -3.61 -5.78 -8.48
CA ALA A 561 -4.24 -5.64 -7.18
C ALA A 561 -3.31 -6.07 -6.02
N GLY A 562 -1.99 -5.96 -6.18
CA GLY A 562 -1.00 -6.43 -5.22
C GLY A 562 -0.96 -5.62 -3.93
N LEU A 563 -0.33 -6.19 -2.90
CA LEU A 563 -0.18 -5.56 -1.59
C LEU A 563 0.69 -4.30 -1.60
N ASP A 564 1.29 -3.93 -2.74
CA ASP A 564 2.01 -2.65 -2.90
C ASP A 564 1.08 -1.42 -3.05
N GLN A 565 -0.22 -1.65 -3.19
CA GLN A 565 -1.25 -0.60 -3.30
C GLN A 565 -2.08 -0.47 -2.01
N THR A 566 -2.73 0.68 -1.81
CA THR A 566 -3.72 0.84 -0.73
C THR A 566 -4.97 0.00 -1.03
N VAL A 567 -5.78 -0.32 -0.01
CA VAL A 567 -7.05 -1.05 -0.21
C VAL A 567 -7.96 -0.29 -1.19
N LYS A 568 -8.08 1.04 -1.04
CA LYS A 568 -8.86 1.89 -1.95
C LYS A 568 -8.31 1.87 -3.37
N GLY A 569 -6.98 2.03 -3.54
CA GLY A 569 -6.32 1.99 -4.85
C GLY A 569 -6.53 0.66 -5.58
N ARG A 570 -6.51 -0.46 -4.86
CA ARG A 570 -6.81 -1.79 -5.42
C ARG A 570 -8.22 -1.87 -5.98
N TYR A 571 -9.24 -1.42 -5.23
CA TYR A 571 -10.61 -1.40 -5.72
C TYR A 571 -10.80 -0.51 -6.95
N THR A 572 -10.20 0.69 -6.95
CA THR A 572 -10.25 1.60 -8.12
C THR A 572 -9.67 0.93 -9.37
N GLN A 573 -8.55 0.19 -9.24
CA GLN A 573 -7.96 -0.53 -10.36
C GLN A 573 -8.84 -1.70 -10.83
N LEU A 574 -9.40 -2.47 -9.88
CA LEU A 574 -10.26 -3.62 -10.16
C LEU A 574 -11.58 -3.25 -10.85
N GLU A 575 -12.14 -2.05 -10.60
CA GLU A 575 -13.34 -1.58 -11.33
C GLU A 575 -13.14 -1.63 -12.87
N SER A 576 -11.92 -1.34 -13.35
CA SER A 576 -11.60 -1.34 -14.79
C SER A 576 -11.33 -2.73 -15.39
N ILE A 577 -11.29 -3.76 -14.54
CA ILE A 577 -10.83 -5.12 -14.83
C ILE A 577 -11.93 -6.16 -14.55
N SER A 578 -13.00 -5.78 -13.84
CA SER A 578 -14.15 -6.62 -13.48
C SER A 578 -14.74 -7.40 -14.67
N GLY A 579 -15.22 -8.62 -14.41
CA GLY A 579 -15.81 -9.52 -15.40
C GLY A 579 -14.82 -10.40 -16.18
N LEU A 580 -13.50 -10.15 -16.10
CA LEU A 580 -12.51 -10.99 -16.78
C LEU A 580 -12.45 -12.42 -16.24
N ALA A 581 -12.65 -12.62 -14.93
CA ALA A 581 -12.72 -13.95 -14.33
C ALA A 581 -13.91 -14.76 -14.89
N GLY A 582 -15.07 -14.12 -15.05
CA GLY A 582 -16.24 -14.75 -15.65
C GLY A 582 -16.06 -15.10 -17.13
N LYS A 583 -15.41 -14.21 -17.90
CA LYS A 583 -15.02 -14.48 -19.29
C LYS A 583 -14.05 -15.66 -19.39
N ALA A 584 -13.07 -15.74 -18.49
CA ALA A 584 -12.13 -16.85 -18.40
C ALA A 584 -12.89 -18.16 -18.12
N ALA A 585 -13.77 -18.17 -17.11
CA ALA A 585 -14.57 -19.34 -16.76
C ALA A 585 -15.45 -19.83 -17.92
N THR A 586 -16.10 -18.91 -18.64
CA THR A 586 -16.86 -19.20 -19.86
C THR A 586 -16.01 -19.85 -20.95
N ALA A 587 -14.80 -19.33 -21.19
CA ALA A 587 -13.89 -19.93 -22.15
C ALA A 587 -13.47 -21.34 -21.71
N ALA A 588 -13.13 -21.53 -20.43
CA ALA A 588 -12.78 -22.83 -19.88
C ALA A 588 -13.90 -23.86 -20.02
N CYS A 589 -15.15 -23.49 -19.68
CA CYS A 589 -16.33 -24.34 -19.87
C CYS A 589 -16.54 -24.70 -21.35
N THR A 590 -16.29 -23.77 -22.27
CA THR A 590 -16.41 -23.99 -23.72
C THR A 590 -15.40 -25.01 -24.23
N PHE A 591 -14.20 -25.07 -23.64
CA PHE A 591 -13.18 -26.07 -23.96
C PHE A 591 -13.23 -27.33 -23.06
N GLY A 592 -14.29 -27.52 -22.26
CA GLY A 592 -14.45 -28.69 -21.39
C GLY A 592 -13.48 -28.73 -20.19
N ARG A 593 -12.85 -27.60 -19.85
CA ARG A 593 -11.92 -27.44 -18.72
C ARG A 593 -12.63 -26.84 -17.51
N VAL A 594 -13.63 -27.55 -17.01
CA VAL A 594 -14.44 -27.14 -15.84
C VAL A 594 -13.59 -26.96 -14.58
N ASP A 595 -12.50 -27.73 -14.46
CA ASP A 595 -11.46 -27.57 -13.46
C ASP A 595 -10.85 -26.16 -13.50
N LYS A 596 -10.45 -25.69 -14.68
CA LYS A 596 -9.91 -24.33 -14.86
C LYS A 596 -10.97 -23.25 -14.63
N ALA A 597 -12.22 -23.51 -14.99
CA ALA A 597 -13.30 -22.57 -14.73
C ALA A 597 -13.44 -22.30 -13.21
N LEU A 598 -13.39 -23.34 -12.38
CA LEU A 598 -13.40 -23.19 -10.92
C LEU A 598 -12.14 -22.47 -10.43
N GLU A 599 -10.95 -22.92 -10.82
CA GLU A 599 -9.68 -22.29 -10.40
C GLU A 599 -9.63 -20.80 -10.70
N TRP A 600 -10.09 -20.39 -11.89
CA TRP A 600 -10.10 -19.01 -12.32
C TRP A 600 -11.16 -18.15 -11.65
N LEU A 601 -12.33 -18.71 -11.33
CA LEU A 601 -13.34 -18.01 -10.53
C LEU A 601 -12.87 -17.79 -9.09
N GLU A 602 -12.10 -18.71 -8.52
CA GLU A 602 -11.51 -18.54 -7.18
C GLU A 602 -10.29 -17.58 -7.21
N GLN A 603 -9.48 -17.64 -8.27
CA GLN A 603 -8.31 -16.77 -8.42
C GLN A 603 -8.69 -15.31 -8.76
N GLY A 604 -9.72 -15.09 -9.57
CA GLY A 604 -10.04 -13.79 -10.17
C GLY A 604 -11.12 -12.99 -9.45
N ARG A 605 -11.66 -13.49 -8.32
CA ARG A 605 -12.72 -12.86 -7.53
C ARG A 605 -12.30 -12.69 -6.08
N CYS A 606 -12.94 -11.74 -5.39
CA CYS A 606 -12.65 -11.40 -3.99
C CYS A 606 -11.14 -11.23 -3.73
N LEU A 607 -10.41 -10.66 -4.69
CA LEU A 607 -8.96 -10.57 -4.68
C LEU A 607 -8.45 -9.81 -3.45
N VAL A 608 -9.09 -8.68 -3.13
CA VAL A 608 -8.64 -7.83 -2.02
C VAL A 608 -8.81 -8.57 -0.69
N TRP A 609 -9.92 -9.30 -0.53
CA TRP A 609 -10.21 -10.10 0.65
C TRP A 609 -9.34 -11.34 0.77
N ASN A 610 -9.16 -12.09 -0.31
CA ASN A 610 -8.32 -13.27 -0.34
C ASN A 610 -6.87 -12.92 0.01
N GLN A 611 -6.37 -11.77 -0.45
CA GLN A 611 -5.05 -11.28 -0.07
C GLN A 611 -4.98 -10.88 1.41
N LEU A 612 -6.00 -10.21 1.95
CA LEU A 612 -6.03 -9.88 3.38
C LEU A 612 -6.07 -11.15 4.23
N ASN A 613 -6.84 -12.16 3.84
CA ASN A 613 -6.88 -13.46 4.49
C ASN A 613 -5.54 -14.20 4.35
N SER A 614 -4.83 -14.03 3.23
CA SER A 614 -3.47 -14.58 3.05
C SER A 614 -2.49 -13.99 4.07
N LEU A 615 -2.62 -12.71 4.43
CA LEU A 615 -1.82 -12.10 5.52
C LEU A 615 -2.15 -12.69 6.90
N ARG A 616 -3.36 -13.23 7.07
CA ARG A 616 -3.85 -13.82 8.32
C ARG A 616 -3.71 -15.34 8.40
N THR A 617 -3.13 -15.96 7.38
CA THR A 617 -3.05 -17.42 7.27
C THR A 617 -2.22 -17.99 8.44
N PRO A 618 -2.71 -19.04 9.13
CA PRO A 618 -1.94 -19.70 10.17
C PRO A 618 -0.60 -20.22 9.63
N LEU A 619 0.49 -19.91 10.34
CA LEU A 619 1.85 -20.32 9.95
C LEU A 619 2.36 -21.51 10.74
N ASP A 620 1.49 -22.26 11.43
CA ASP A 620 1.89 -23.30 12.36
C ASP A 620 2.64 -24.45 11.67
N GLU A 621 2.21 -24.84 10.47
CA GLU A 621 2.92 -25.86 9.68
C GLU A 621 4.29 -25.36 9.23
N LEU A 622 4.35 -24.14 8.68
CA LEU A 622 5.63 -23.54 8.28
C LEU A 622 6.57 -23.38 9.47
N ARG A 623 6.05 -22.97 10.64
CA ARG A 623 6.84 -22.79 11.86
C ARG A 623 7.47 -24.11 12.35
N ARG A 624 6.84 -25.26 12.10
CA ARG A 624 7.44 -26.58 12.41
C ARG A 624 8.64 -26.90 11.51
N HIS A 625 8.69 -26.34 10.30
CA HIS A 625 9.78 -26.55 9.34
C HIS A 625 10.86 -25.47 9.43
N ASP A 626 10.47 -24.20 9.55
CA ASP A 626 11.34 -23.03 9.62
C ASP A 626 10.70 -21.93 10.48
N GLU A 627 11.09 -21.89 11.75
CA GLU A 627 10.56 -20.94 12.74
C GLU A 627 10.96 -19.48 12.43
N GLU A 628 12.18 -19.26 11.93
CA GLU A 628 12.67 -17.92 11.61
C GLU A 628 11.91 -17.34 10.41
N LEU A 629 11.75 -18.12 9.33
CA LEU A 629 11.01 -17.71 8.15
C LEU A 629 9.54 -17.45 8.49
N ALA A 630 8.90 -18.32 9.27
CA ALA A 630 7.54 -18.11 9.75
C ALA A 630 7.42 -16.83 10.60
N GLY A 631 8.41 -16.54 11.47
CA GLY A 631 8.47 -15.30 12.26
C GLY A 631 8.58 -14.05 11.38
N ARG A 632 9.44 -14.08 10.36
CA ARG A 632 9.62 -12.98 9.41
C ARG A 632 8.38 -12.73 8.54
N ILE A 633 7.73 -13.81 8.07
CA ILE A 633 6.46 -13.72 7.34
C ILE A 633 5.38 -13.10 8.23
N ALA A 634 5.27 -13.51 9.49
CA ALA A 634 4.30 -12.96 10.44
C ALA A 634 4.51 -11.46 10.69
N ASP A 635 5.76 -11.01 10.85
CA ASP A 635 6.08 -9.58 11.04
C ASP A 635 5.67 -8.75 9.81
N VAL A 636 6.11 -9.16 8.63
CA VAL A 636 5.80 -8.44 7.39
C VAL A 636 4.30 -8.44 7.11
N ALA A 637 3.60 -9.56 7.36
CA ALA A 637 2.15 -9.63 7.21
C ALA A 637 1.43 -8.62 8.10
N LYS A 638 1.79 -8.55 9.38
CA LYS A 638 1.20 -7.62 10.34
C LYS A 638 1.43 -6.16 9.94
N ARG A 639 2.63 -5.84 9.43
CA ARG A 639 2.97 -4.49 8.97
C ARG A 639 2.21 -4.10 7.70
N LEU A 640 2.07 -5.01 6.74
CA LEU A 640 1.28 -4.79 5.52
C LEU A 640 -0.22 -4.62 5.82
N GLU A 641 -0.75 -5.40 6.75
CA GLU A 641 -2.14 -5.29 7.19
C GLU A 641 -2.43 -3.90 7.79
N ASN A 642 -1.53 -3.38 8.63
CA ASN A 642 -1.64 -2.04 9.22
C ASN A 642 -1.45 -0.93 8.16
N ALA A 643 -0.43 -1.05 7.30
CA ALA A 643 -0.09 -0.01 6.32
C ALA A 643 -1.12 0.16 5.20
N GLY A 644 -1.82 -0.92 4.81
CA GLY A 644 -2.84 -0.88 3.75
C GLY A 644 -4.05 0.01 4.04
N SER A 645 -4.23 0.44 5.29
CA SER A 645 -5.45 1.07 5.81
C SER A 645 -5.36 2.57 6.13
N SER A 646 -4.15 3.10 6.39
CA SER A 646 -3.98 4.40 7.07
C SER A 646 -3.69 5.60 6.16
N ARG A 647 -3.77 5.46 4.85
CA ARG A 647 -3.26 6.52 3.96
C ARG A 647 -4.26 7.67 3.81
N ALA A 648 -3.89 8.85 4.34
CA ALA A 648 -4.55 10.11 3.98
C ALA A 648 -4.30 10.41 2.49
N GLU A 649 -5.34 10.82 1.75
CA GLU A 649 -5.17 11.18 0.34
C GLU A 649 -4.59 12.59 0.21
N PRO A 650 -3.57 12.79 -0.65
CA PRO A 650 -3.01 14.12 -0.86
C PRO A 650 -4.10 15.07 -1.38
N HIS A 651 -4.26 16.21 -0.71
CA HIS A 651 -5.17 17.28 -1.11
C HIS A 651 -4.42 18.58 -1.40
N PRO A 652 -4.98 19.47 -2.25
CA PRO A 652 -4.26 20.65 -2.74
C PRO A 652 -3.78 21.59 -1.63
N ASN A 653 -4.50 21.63 -0.50
CA ASN A 653 -4.24 22.51 0.64
C ASN A 653 -3.38 21.87 1.74
N MET A 654 -2.84 20.66 1.53
CA MET A 654 -1.94 20.03 2.50
C MET A 654 -0.65 20.81 2.64
N SER A 655 -0.14 20.84 3.88
CA SER A 655 1.19 21.37 4.15
C SER A 655 2.25 20.50 3.47
N PHE A 656 3.45 21.05 3.37
CA PHE A 656 4.56 20.36 2.76
C PHE A 656 5.01 19.13 3.58
N SER A 657 4.95 19.19 4.91
CA SER A 657 5.28 18.07 5.80
C SER A 657 4.30 16.90 5.65
N GLU A 658 3.01 17.19 5.49
CA GLU A 658 1.98 16.18 5.24
C GLU A 658 2.26 15.45 3.93
N LYS A 659 2.67 16.17 2.88
CA LYS A 659 3.02 15.57 1.57
C LYS A 659 4.27 14.68 1.64
N ILE A 660 5.32 15.09 2.36
CA ILE A 660 6.54 14.27 2.54
C ILE A 660 6.23 12.99 3.30
N SER A 661 5.53 13.11 4.44
CA SER A 661 5.17 11.98 5.29
C SER A 661 4.38 10.92 4.51
N ILE A 662 3.40 11.34 3.70
CA ILE A 662 2.63 10.44 2.83
C ILE A 662 3.54 9.71 1.82
N GLU A 663 4.57 10.37 1.26
CA GLU A 663 5.49 9.75 0.30
C GLU A 663 6.42 8.73 0.98
N ASP A 664 6.92 9.02 2.18
CA ASP A 664 7.76 8.10 2.94
C ASP A 664 6.97 6.86 3.41
N GLU A 665 5.71 7.05 3.86
CA GLU A 665 4.79 5.94 4.12
C GLU A 665 4.57 5.06 2.88
N SER A 666 4.46 5.68 1.70
CA SER A 666 4.30 4.97 0.42
C SER A 666 5.51 4.11 0.08
N ARG A 667 6.71 4.65 0.30
CA ARG A 667 7.97 3.93 0.04
C ARG A 667 8.12 2.76 0.99
N ALA A 668 7.86 2.97 2.28
CA ALA A 668 7.90 1.92 3.28
C ALA A 668 6.92 0.78 2.94
N HIS A 669 5.72 1.10 2.43
CA HIS A 669 4.74 0.13 2.00
C HIS A 669 5.19 -0.68 0.78
N LEU A 670 5.80 -0.03 -0.21
CA LEU A 670 6.39 -0.70 -1.38
C LEU A 670 7.49 -1.69 -0.98
N ASP A 671 8.37 -1.28 -0.06
CA ASP A 671 9.45 -2.14 0.45
C ASP A 671 8.90 -3.36 1.21
N LEU A 672 7.84 -3.19 1.99
CA LEU A 672 7.17 -4.29 2.68
C LEU A 672 6.57 -5.29 1.69
N SER A 673 5.90 -4.81 0.63
CA SER A 673 5.32 -5.68 -0.40
C SER A 673 6.40 -6.46 -1.17
N LYS A 674 7.56 -5.84 -1.44
CA LYS A 674 8.70 -6.54 -2.04
C LYS A 674 9.21 -7.66 -1.12
N ARG A 675 9.47 -7.34 0.16
CA ARG A 675 9.92 -8.32 1.16
C ARG A 675 8.92 -9.47 1.33
N TRP A 676 7.62 -9.19 1.30
CA TRP A 676 6.59 -10.21 1.33
C TRP A 676 6.73 -11.21 0.19
N ASN A 677 6.88 -10.72 -1.05
CA ASN A 677 7.08 -11.60 -2.21
C ASN A 677 8.35 -12.44 -2.12
N ASP A 678 9.45 -11.85 -1.65
CA ASP A 678 10.73 -12.57 -1.46
C ASP A 678 10.57 -13.68 -0.40
N LEU A 679 9.90 -13.40 0.72
CA LEU A 679 9.64 -14.38 1.78
C LEU A 679 8.70 -15.50 1.32
N LEU A 680 7.65 -15.18 0.56
CA LEU A 680 6.80 -16.21 -0.05
C LEU A 680 7.58 -17.07 -1.05
N GLY A 681 8.52 -16.47 -1.79
CA GLY A 681 9.44 -17.21 -2.66
C GLY A 681 10.28 -18.21 -1.87
N ALA A 682 10.85 -17.78 -0.75
CA ALA A 682 11.61 -18.65 0.14
C ALA A 682 10.76 -19.79 0.73
N ALA A 683 9.54 -19.48 1.21
CA ALA A 683 8.64 -20.50 1.73
C ALA A 683 8.26 -21.55 0.66
N ARG A 684 8.00 -21.10 -0.56
CA ARG A 684 7.65 -21.99 -1.69
C ARG A 684 8.81 -22.83 -2.23
N ALA A 685 10.05 -22.49 -1.86
CA ALA A 685 11.21 -23.32 -2.19
C ALA A 685 11.35 -24.52 -1.23
N ILE A 686 10.60 -24.55 -0.13
CA ILE A 686 10.56 -25.68 0.80
C ILE A 686 9.70 -26.80 0.19
N PRO A 687 10.20 -28.04 0.08
CA PRO A 687 9.40 -29.17 -0.39
C PRO A 687 8.13 -29.36 0.43
N GLY A 688 6.98 -29.49 -0.25
CA GLY A 688 5.65 -29.55 0.37
C GLY A 688 4.96 -28.20 0.58
N PHE A 689 5.66 -27.08 0.36
CA PHE A 689 5.12 -25.71 0.45
C PHE A 689 5.07 -25.01 -0.92
N GLU A 690 5.20 -25.73 -2.04
CA GLU A 690 5.26 -25.17 -3.40
C GLU A 690 3.99 -24.38 -3.76
N SER A 691 2.86 -24.77 -3.16
CA SER A 691 1.53 -24.14 -3.28
C SER A 691 1.24 -23.14 -2.16
N PHE A 692 2.19 -22.86 -1.25
CA PHE A 692 1.97 -21.98 -0.10
C PHE A 692 1.45 -20.61 -0.54
N LEU A 693 0.25 -20.25 -0.06
CA LEU A 693 -0.48 -19.04 -0.43
C LEU A 693 -0.61 -18.82 -1.96
N ARG A 694 -0.72 -19.90 -2.74
CA ARG A 694 -1.14 -19.87 -4.15
C ARG A 694 -2.63 -20.29 -4.22
N PRO A 695 -3.36 -19.87 -5.27
CA PRO A 695 -4.70 -20.39 -5.52
C PRO A 695 -4.67 -21.93 -5.53
N PRO A 696 -5.52 -22.59 -4.74
CA PRO A 696 -5.55 -24.04 -4.69
C PRO A 696 -6.04 -24.59 -6.03
N PRO A 697 -5.43 -25.68 -6.55
CA PRO A 697 -5.93 -26.34 -7.75
C PRO A 697 -7.30 -26.97 -7.48
N CYS A 698 -8.06 -27.23 -8.54
CA CYS A 698 -9.40 -27.79 -8.45
C CYS A 698 -9.43 -29.08 -7.61
N SER A 699 -8.42 -29.94 -7.70
CA SER A 699 -8.36 -31.17 -6.92
C SER A 699 -8.42 -30.92 -5.41
N ILE A 700 -7.65 -29.96 -4.91
CA ILE A 700 -7.61 -29.59 -3.49
C ILE A 700 -8.91 -28.93 -3.04
N LEU A 701 -9.55 -28.16 -3.94
CA LEU A 701 -10.85 -27.56 -3.64
C LEU A 701 -11.98 -28.60 -3.50
N MET A 702 -11.86 -29.75 -4.17
CA MET A 702 -12.86 -30.82 -4.13
C MET A 702 -12.68 -31.77 -2.93
N GLU A 703 -11.50 -31.82 -2.30
CA GLU A 703 -11.19 -32.73 -1.19
C GLU A 703 -11.96 -32.38 0.11
N ASP A 704 -12.03 -31.09 0.44
CA ASP A 704 -12.50 -30.60 1.75
C ASP A 704 -13.87 -29.89 1.68
N LEU A 705 -14.77 -30.44 0.86
CA LEU A 705 -16.13 -29.90 0.68
C LEU A 705 -17.04 -30.25 1.87
N PRO A 706 -18.03 -29.39 2.19
CA PRO A 706 -18.96 -29.65 3.29
C PRO A 706 -19.88 -30.83 2.97
N GLU A 707 -20.00 -31.78 3.91
CA GLU A 707 -20.93 -32.91 3.79
C GLU A 707 -22.41 -32.49 3.89
N SER A 708 -22.69 -31.31 4.45
CA SER A 708 -24.06 -30.81 4.65
C SER A 708 -24.75 -30.29 3.38
N GLY A 709 -24.04 -30.22 2.24
CA GLY A 709 -24.65 -29.90 0.95
C GLY A 709 -23.68 -29.39 -0.13
N PRO A 710 -24.15 -29.22 -1.37
CA PRO A 710 -23.32 -28.75 -2.46
C PRO A 710 -23.09 -27.23 -2.46
N ILE A 711 -21.95 -26.81 -3.02
CA ILE A 711 -21.67 -25.41 -3.36
C ILE A 711 -21.91 -25.24 -4.87
N VAL A 712 -22.77 -24.30 -5.26
CA VAL A 712 -23.09 -24.03 -6.67
C VAL A 712 -22.58 -22.66 -7.08
N LEU A 713 -21.51 -22.61 -7.87
CA LEU A 713 -21.01 -21.39 -8.50
C LEU A 713 -21.81 -21.11 -9.76
N ILE A 714 -22.33 -19.90 -9.94
CA ILE A 714 -23.09 -19.52 -11.14
C ILE A 714 -22.35 -18.42 -11.88
N ASN A 715 -21.76 -18.78 -13.02
CA ASN A 715 -21.08 -17.86 -13.92
C ASN A 715 -22.04 -17.30 -14.96
N VAL A 716 -22.05 -15.97 -15.12
CA VAL A 716 -22.90 -15.27 -16.09
C VAL A 716 -22.04 -14.38 -16.97
N ASP A 717 -21.98 -14.70 -18.26
CA ASP A 717 -21.18 -13.98 -19.25
C ASP A 717 -21.99 -13.69 -20.52
N GLU A 718 -21.46 -12.82 -21.38
CA GLU A 718 -22.06 -12.41 -22.66
C GLU A 718 -22.26 -13.57 -23.64
N HIS A 719 -21.42 -14.61 -23.58
CA HIS A 719 -21.51 -15.73 -24.51
C HIS A 719 -22.35 -16.92 -24.02
N ARG A 720 -22.29 -17.21 -22.71
CA ARG A 720 -23.02 -18.33 -22.08
C ARG A 720 -23.11 -18.13 -20.57
N CYS A 721 -24.05 -18.84 -19.96
CA CYS A 721 -24.21 -18.94 -18.51
C CYS A 721 -24.07 -20.40 -18.08
N ASP A 722 -23.39 -20.64 -16.96
CA ASP A 722 -23.08 -21.97 -16.47
C ASP A 722 -23.16 -22.03 -14.95
N ALA A 723 -23.64 -23.14 -14.41
CA ALA A 723 -23.50 -23.49 -13.01
C ALA A 723 -22.46 -24.61 -12.84
N LEU A 724 -21.59 -24.47 -11.84
CA LEU A 724 -20.60 -25.48 -11.43
C LEU A 724 -20.97 -25.93 -10.02
N ALA A 725 -21.44 -27.18 -9.88
CA ALA A 725 -21.78 -27.74 -8.58
C ALA A 725 -20.62 -28.58 -8.03
N LEU A 726 -20.21 -28.25 -6.81
CA LEU A 726 -19.14 -28.91 -6.07
C LEU A 726 -19.81 -29.82 -5.06
N LEU A 727 -19.65 -31.13 -5.24
CA LEU A 727 -20.22 -32.15 -4.38
C LEU A 727 -19.10 -32.95 -3.73
N ALA A 728 -19.23 -33.19 -2.42
CA ALA A 728 -18.33 -34.07 -1.69
C ALA A 728 -18.33 -35.48 -2.32
N GLY A 729 -17.15 -36.08 -2.48
CA GLY A 729 -16.96 -37.39 -3.10
C GLY A 729 -16.80 -37.38 -4.62
N LEU A 730 -16.97 -36.24 -5.30
CA LEU A 730 -16.62 -36.10 -6.71
C LEU A 730 -15.21 -35.54 -6.88
N ASN A 731 -14.49 -36.02 -7.90
CA ASN A 731 -13.13 -35.53 -8.22
C ASN A 731 -13.12 -34.26 -9.09
N LYS A 732 -14.27 -33.88 -9.66
CA LYS A 732 -14.44 -32.71 -10.52
C LYS A 732 -15.82 -32.08 -10.29
N PRO A 733 -15.98 -30.77 -10.52
CA PRO A 733 -17.28 -30.12 -10.44
C PRO A 733 -18.23 -30.68 -11.49
N LEU A 734 -19.51 -30.82 -11.11
CA LEU A 734 -20.60 -31.10 -12.04
C LEU A 734 -20.94 -29.83 -12.81
N HIS A 735 -20.82 -29.88 -14.13
CA HIS A 735 -21.11 -28.75 -15.01
C HIS A 735 -22.56 -28.80 -15.48
N ILE A 736 -23.30 -27.72 -15.23
CA ILE A 736 -24.71 -27.55 -15.55
C ILE A 736 -24.85 -26.32 -16.47
N PRO A 737 -24.98 -26.51 -17.80
CA PRO A 737 -25.22 -25.40 -18.73
C PRO A 737 -26.59 -24.75 -18.50
N LEU A 738 -26.65 -23.41 -18.58
CA LEU A 738 -27.90 -22.63 -18.42
C LEU A 738 -28.26 -21.89 -19.71
N PRO A 739 -28.61 -22.60 -20.81
CA PRO A 739 -28.76 -22.01 -22.14
C PRO A 739 -29.96 -21.07 -22.27
N SER A 740 -30.97 -21.23 -21.42
CA SER A 740 -32.16 -20.38 -21.41
C SER A 740 -31.88 -19.02 -20.77
N PHE A 741 -30.80 -18.89 -19.98
CA PHE A 741 -30.44 -17.69 -19.24
C PHE A 741 -29.33 -16.88 -19.94
N SER A 742 -29.27 -15.57 -19.68
CA SER A 742 -28.27 -14.67 -20.27
C SER A 742 -27.93 -13.51 -19.33
N ILE A 743 -26.78 -12.87 -19.57
CA ILE A 743 -26.37 -11.68 -18.81
C ILE A 743 -27.34 -10.50 -19.01
N GLU A 744 -27.96 -10.37 -20.18
CA GLU A 744 -28.99 -9.37 -20.47
C GLU A 744 -30.23 -9.60 -19.61
N LYS A 745 -30.66 -10.86 -19.46
CA LYS A 745 -31.77 -11.22 -18.55
C LYS A 745 -31.41 -10.92 -17.11
N ALA A 746 -30.20 -11.26 -16.65
CA ALA A 746 -29.74 -10.93 -15.31
C ALA A 746 -29.78 -9.41 -15.04
N ARG A 747 -29.25 -8.61 -15.98
CA ARG A 747 -29.30 -7.13 -15.93
C ARG A 747 -30.75 -6.62 -15.95
N LYS A 748 -31.62 -7.20 -16.77
CA LYS A 748 -33.05 -6.84 -16.84
C LYS A 748 -33.79 -7.12 -15.54
N PHE A 749 -33.65 -8.33 -14.99
CA PHE A 749 -34.26 -8.73 -13.73
C PHE A 749 -33.83 -7.81 -12.59
N ARG A 750 -32.54 -7.49 -12.53
CA ARG A 750 -32.03 -6.52 -11.57
C ARG A 750 -32.63 -5.14 -11.77
N THR A 751 -32.68 -4.62 -13.00
CA THR A 751 -33.26 -3.29 -13.26
C THR A 751 -34.73 -3.23 -12.83
N ILE A 752 -35.50 -4.29 -13.09
CA ILE A 752 -36.90 -4.40 -12.64
C ILE A 752 -36.95 -4.38 -11.11
N LEU A 753 -36.19 -5.25 -10.43
CA LEU A 753 -36.18 -5.31 -8.97
C LEU A 753 -35.72 -3.99 -8.34
N ASP A 754 -34.65 -3.39 -8.87
CA ASP A 754 -34.10 -2.12 -8.42
C ASP A 754 -35.11 -0.96 -8.56
N SER A 755 -35.90 -0.96 -9.64
CA SER A 755 -36.99 0.00 -9.84
C SER A 755 -38.11 -0.20 -8.80
N GLU A 756 -38.54 -1.44 -8.58
CA GLU A 756 -39.55 -1.78 -7.58
C GLU A 756 -39.12 -1.42 -6.16
N LEU A 757 -37.85 -1.65 -5.80
CA LEU A 757 -37.31 -1.28 -4.50
C LEU A 757 -37.24 0.24 -4.32
N ARG A 758 -36.83 0.99 -5.35
CA ARG A 758 -36.78 2.46 -5.30
C ARG A 758 -38.17 3.09 -5.21
N THR A 759 -39.12 2.65 -6.03
CA THR A 759 -40.51 3.17 -6.01
C THR A 759 -41.20 2.96 -4.66
N ARG A 760 -40.84 1.90 -3.94
CA ARG A 760 -41.35 1.59 -2.60
C ARG A 760 -40.50 2.15 -1.44
N ASN A 761 -39.44 2.91 -1.72
CA ASN A 761 -38.47 3.40 -0.73
C ASN A 761 -37.80 2.29 0.11
N LEU A 762 -37.69 1.08 -0.45
CA LEU A 762 -36.96 -0.06 0.13
C LEU A 762 -35.47 -0.06 -0.23
N ARG A 763 -35.02 0.97 -0.97
CA ARG A 763 -33.63 1.20 -1.32
C ARG A 763 -33.15 2.59 -0.89
N VAL A 764 -32.36 2.67 0.17
CA VAL A 764 -31.84 3.89 0.79
C VAL A 764 -30.30 3.88 0.67
N ARG A 765 -29.79 4.33 -0.48
CA ARG A 765 -28.34 4.52 -0.68
C ARG A 765 -27.93 5.91 -0.21
N ASN A 766 -26.89 5.99 0.62
CA ASN A 766 -26.37 7.22 1.26
C ASN A 766 -27.42 7.95 2.12
N ILE A 767 -27.41 7.70 3.44
CA ILE A 767 -28.20 8.47 4.43
C ILE A 767 -27.53 9.84 4.68
N ASP A 768 -27.39 10.66 3.65
CA ASP A 768 -26.84 12.02 3.76
C ASP A 768 -27.93 13.10 3.61
N VAL A 769 -29.21 12.72 3.47
CA VAL A 769 -30.32 13.68 3.28
C VAL A 769 -31.52 13.34 4.17
N VAL A 770 -31.93 14.34 4.94
CA VAL A 770 -33.13 14.39 5.79
C VAL A 770 -34.37 14.03 4.99
N THR A 771 -34.95 12.86 5.22
CA THR A 771 -36.35 12.60 4.88
C THR A 771 -37.17 12.56 6.16
N SER A 772 -37.84 13.69 6.44
CA SER A 772 -38.89 13.83 7.45
C SER A 772 -40.10 12.99 7.04
N GLY A 773 -40.07 11.69 7.32
CA GLY A 773 -41.18 10.75 7.14
C GLY A 773 -41.48 10.04 8.44
N ASN A 774 -42.77 9.89 8.76
CA ASN A 774 -43.25 9.26 9.99
C ASN A 774 -42.71 7.82 10.15
N GLY A 775 -41.72 7.64 11.03
CA GLY A 775 -41.71 6.61 12.08
C GLY A 775 -41.52 5.12 11.75
N GLU A 776 -41.33 4.66 10.50
CA GLU A 776 -41.09 3.24 10.22
C GLU A 776 -39.88 3.02 9.30
N ARG A 777 -38.99 2.05 9.60
CA ARG A 777 -37.98 1.59 8.60
C ARG A 777 -38.69 1.21 7.31
N GLY A 778 -38.35 1.88 6.22
CA GLY A 778 -38.49 1.36 4.86
C GLY A 778 -39.90 1.12 4.30
N ILE A 779 -41.00 1.57 4.92
CA ILE A 779 -42.34 1.33 4.36
C ILE A 779 -43.19 2.59 4.34
N ARG A 780 -43.50 3.09 3.13
CA ARG A 780 -44.69 3.92 2.89
C ARG A 780 -45.77 3.00 2.33
N ARG A 781 -46.91 2.84 3.02
CA ARG A 781 -48.08 2.11 2.48
C ARG A 781 -48.56 2.84 1.22
N LEU A 782 -48.16 2.37 0.04
CA LEU A 782 -48.78 2.78 -1.22
C LEU A 782 -50.07 1.97 -1.44
N PRO A 783 -51.11 2.56 -2.06
CA PRO A 783 -52.32 1.81 -2.40
C PRO A 783 -51.96 0.64 -3.33
N VAL A 784 -52.47 -0.54 -3.03
CA VAL A 784 -52.38 -1.70 -3.93
C VAL A 784 -53.05 -1.32 -5.25
N VAL A 785 -52.25 -1.14 -6.30
CA VAL A 785 -52.77 -1.00 -7.66
C VAL A 785 -53.36 -2.36 -8.03
N LYS A 786 -54.69 -2.47 -8.02
CA LYS A 786 -55.42 -3.61 -8.59
C LYS A 786 -55.24 -3.58 -10.12
N GLY A 787 -54.07 -4.02 -10.59
CA GLY A 787 -53.82 -4.35 -11.99
C GLY A 787 -53.86 -5.87 -12.16
N SER A 788 -54.62 -6.35 -13.13
CA SER A 788 -54.85 -7.77 -13.46
C SER A 788 -53.65 -8.47 -14.13
N GLY A 789 -52.41 -8.09 -13.79
CA GLY A 789 -51.19 -8.67 -14.35
C GLY A 789 -50.20 -9.11 -13.27
N ASP A 790 -49.38 -10.12 -13.58
CA ASP A 790 -48.31 -10.60 -12.69
C ASP A 790 -47.43 -9.45 -12.19
N HIS A 791 -47.28 -9.34 -10.86
CA HIS A 791 -46.47 -8.34 -10.20
C HIS A 791 -45.01 -8.40 -10.72
N PRO A 792 -44.32 -7.26 -10.97
CA PRO A 792 -42.99 -7.27 -11.57
C PRO A 792 -41.96 -8.12 -10.81
N VAL A 793 -42.03 -8.14 -9.47
CA VAL A 793 -41.19 -9.01 -8.63
C VAL A 793 -41.50 -10.49 -8.89
N SER A 794 -42.77 -10.89 -8.97
CA SER A 794 -43.15 -12.28 -9.25
C SER A 794 -42.63 -12.75 -10.61
N LYS A 795 -42.58 -11.86 -11.62
CA LYS A 795 -41.95 -12.17 -12.92
C LYS A 795 -40.45 -12.43 -12.81
N VAL A 796 -39.75 -11.65 -11.98
CA VAL A 796 -38.32 -11.84 -11.72
C VAL A 796 -38.08 -13.16 -10.99
N LEU A 797 -38.86 -13.45 -9.93
CA LEU A 797 -38.73 -14.70 -9.15
C LEU A 797 -39.05 -15.94 -10.00
N ARG A 798 -40.10 -15.87 -10.83
CA ARG A 798 -40.46 -16.93 -11.79
C ARG A 798 -39.34 -17.14 -12.82
N GLY A 799 -38.81 -16.07 -13.42
CA GLY A 799 -37.73 -16.19 -14.41
C GLY A 799 -36.46 -16.80 -13.83
N MET A 800 -36.08 -16.44 -12.60
CA MET A 800 -34.95 -17.09 -11.91
C MET A 800 -35.22 -18.55 -11.57
N TRP A 801 -36.47 -18.89 -11.21
CA TRP A 801 -36.87 -20.27 -10.94
C TRP A 801 -36.72 -21.14 -12.18
N GLU A 802 -37.38 -20.76 -13.26
CA GLU A 802 -37.48 -21.54 -14.50
C GLU A 802 -36.14 -21.65 -15.24
N GLU A 803 -35.31 -20.61 -15.20
CA GLU A 803 -34.10 -20.56 -16.04
C GLU A 803 -32.79 -20.83 -15.29
N ILE A 804 -32.79 -20.84 -13.94
CA ILE A 804 -31.58 -21.02 -13.12
C ILE A 804 -31.80 -22.08 -12.05
N VAL A 805 -32.69 -21.79 -11.09
CA VAL A 805 -32.76 -22.56 -9.83
C VAL A 805 -33.31 -23.97 -10.06
N LYS A 806 -34.44 -24.10 -10.76
CA LYS A 806 -35.03 -25.42 -11.04
C LYS A 806 -34.11 -26.30 -11.89
N PRO A 807 -33.50 -25.81 -13.00
CA PRO A 807 -32.48 -26.57 -13.73
C PRO A 807 -31.31 -27.05 -12.87
N VAL A 808 -30.84 -26.23 -11.92
CA VAL A 808 -29.78 -26.63 -10.98
C VAL A 808 -30.26 -27.72 -10.02
N LEU A 809 -31.45 -27.56 -9.43
CA LEU A 809 -32.00 -28.54 -8.50
C LEU A 809 -32.27 -29.89 -9.19
N ASP A 810 -32.78 -29.86 -10.42
CA ASP A 810 -33.04 -31.06 -11.22
C ASP A 810 -31.75 -31.79 -11.58
N ALA A 811 -30.70 -31.06 -11.97
CA ALA A 811 -29.39 -31.64 -12.27
C ALA A 811 -28.68 -32.21 -11.02
N LEU A 812 -29.03 -31.73 -9.83
CA LEU A 812 -28.56 -32.25 -8.54
C LEU A 812 -29.48 -33.33 -7.96
N GLU A 813 -30.55 -33.68 -8.67
CA GLU A 813 -31.54 -34.68 -8.27
C GLU A 813 -32.22 -34.37 -6.93
N PHE A 814 -32.34 -33.08 -6.57
CA PHE A 814 -33.06 -32.68 -5.36
C PHE A 814 -34.56 -32.90 -5.52
N SER A 815 -35.15 -33.62 -4.58
CA SER A 815 -36.59 -33.84 -4.50
C SER A 815 -37.26 -32.84 -3.58
N ARG A 816 -38.54 -32.56 -3.84
CA ARG A 816 -39.36 -31.71 -2.98
C ARG A 816 -39.49 -32.34 -1.59
N VAL A 817 -39.22 -31.56 -0.56
CA VAL A 817 -39.35 -32.00 0.84
C VAL A 817 -40.80 -31.86 1.27
N ASP A 818 -41.35 -32.94 1.84
CA ASP A 818 -42.67 -32.90 2.47
C ASP A 818 -42.58 -32.12 3.78
N GLN A 819 -43.10 -30.90 3.81
CA GLN A 819 -43.07 -30.06 5.01
C GLN A 819 -43.87 -30.66 6.18
N ALA A 820 -44.79 -31.59 5.93
CA ALA A 820 -45.52 -32.30 6.98
C ALA A 820 -44.66 -33.35 7.69
N SER A 821 -43.56 -33.81 7.06
CA SER A 821 -42.67 -34.85 7.61
C SER A 821 -41.77 -34.34 8.75
N GLY A 822 -41.58 -33.02 8.87
CA GLY A 822 -40.61 -32.42 9.79
C GLY A 822 -39.15 -32.66 9.42
N GLU A 823 -38.87 -33.23 8.23
CA GLU A 823 -37.51 -33.37 7.73
C GLU A 823 -36.91 -31.99 7.40
N VAL A 824 -35.67 -31.78 7.84
CA VAL A 824 -34.94 -30.54 7.54
C VAL A 824 -34.39 -30.66 6.12
N PRO A 825 -34.73 -29.74 5.19
CA PRO A 825 -34.20 -29.79 3.84
C PRO A 825 -32.67 -29.70 3.82
N PRO A 826 -32.00 -30.35 2.85
CA PRO A 826 -30.55 -30.23 2.69
C PRO A 826 -30.13 -28.79 2.42
N ARG A 827 -28.89 -28.43 2.75
CA ARG A 827 -28.36 -27.09 2.52
C ARG A 827 -27.82 -26.97 1.11
N LEU A 828 -27.91 -25.78 0.52
CA LEU A 828 -27.26 -25.45 -0.75
C LEU A 828 -26.64 -24.05 -0.67
N TRP A 829 -25.35 -23.94 -1.02
CA TRP A 829 -24.65 -22.65 -1.06
C TRP A 829 -24.59 -22.08 -2.47
N TRP A 830 -25.25 -20.95 -2.67
CA TRP A 830 -25.17 -20.16 -3.90
C TRP A 830 -23.90 -19.30 -3.89
N CYS A 831 -23.10 -19.41 -4.95
CA CYS A 831 -21.95 -18.55 -5.21
C CYS A 831 -22.15 -17.82 -6.55
N PRO A 832 -23.01 -16.78 -6.58
CA PRO A 832 -23.33 -16.05 -7.80
C PRO A 832 -22.18 -15.12 -8.24
N THR A 833 -22.16 -14.79 -9.53
CA THR A 833 -21.23 -13.82 -10.12
C THR A 833 -21.98 -12.65 -10.77
N GLY A 834 -21.28 -11.52 -10.96
CA GLY A 834 -21.82 -10.42 -11.76
C GLY A 834 -23.17 -9.88 -11.26
N PRO A 835 -24.15 -9.64 -12.16
CA PRO A 835 -25.47 -9.13 -11.78
C PRO A 835 -26.30 -10.07 -10.89
N LEU A 836 -26.02 -11.39 -10.89
CA LEU A 836 -26.77 -12.35 -10.06
C LEU A 836 -26.51 -12.17 -8.56
N SER A 837 -25.37 -11.60 -8.18
CA SER A 837 -25.05 -11.32 -6.77
C SER A 837 -26.03 -10.36 -6.09
N PHE A 838 -26.87 -9.66 -6.87
CA PHE A 838 -27.89 -8.71 -6.38
C PHE A 838 -29.31 -9.26 -6.48
N LEU A 839 -29.49 -10.53 -6.87
CA LEU A 839 -30.79 -11.14 -7.11
C LEU A 839 -31.08 -12.25 -6.09
N PRO A 840 -32.32 -12.34 -5.57
CA PRO A 840 -32.64 -13.26 -4.48
C PRO A 840 -32.90 -14.68 -5.01
N LEU A 841 -31.85 -15.43 -5.33
CA LEU A 841 -31.95 -16.85 -5.75
C LEU A 841 -32.70 -17.71 -4.71
N HIS A 842 -32.56 -17.35 -3.44
CA HIS A 842 -33.22 -17.99 -2.30
C HIS A 842 -34.73 -17.75 -2.23
N ALA A 843 -35.26 -16.85 -3.05
CA ALA A 843 -36.69 -16.57 -3.17
C ALA A 843 -37.22 -16.88 -4.58
N ALA A 844 -36.44 -17.55 -5.43
CA ALA A 844 -36.90 -17.97 -6.75
C ALA A 844 -38.05 -18.97 -6.60
N GLY A 845 -39.14 -18.72 -7.32
CA GLY A 845 -40.32 -19.58 -7.30
C GLY A 845 -41.51 -19.03 -8.09
N ILE A 846 -42.51 -19.88 -8.21
CA ILE A 846 -43.83 -19.61 -8.77
C ILE A 846 -44.81 -19.42 -7.60
N TYR A 847 -45.23 -18.17 -7.39
CA TYR A 847 -46.11 -17.77 -6.28
C TYR A 847 -47.57 -17.52 -6.68
N HIS A 848 -47.89 -17.65 -7.96
CA HIS A 848 -49.23 -17.41 -8.51
C HIS A 848 -49.60 -18.53 -9.50
N GLY A 849 -50.80 -19.10 -9.36
CA GLY A 849 -51.30 -20.22 -10.15
C GLY A 849 -51.84 -21.36 -9.28
N SER A 850 -52.20 -22.49 -9.90
CA SER A 850 -52.66 -23.70 -9.22
C SER A 850 -51.53 -24.52 -8.58
N GLU A 851 -50.29 -24.36 -9.07
CA GLU A 851 -49.11 -25.03 -8.53
C GLU A 851 -48.12 -23.97 -8.02
N THR A 852 -48.05 -23.83 -6.69
CA THR A 852 -47.03 -23.00 -6.03
C THR A 852 -45.82 -23.84 -5.70
N GLU A 853 -44.66 -23.38 -6.13
CA GLU A 853 -43.40 -24.08 -5.99
C GLU A 853 -42.24 -23.10 -5.92
N SER A 854 -41.33 -23.31 -4.98
CA SER A 854 -40.19 -22.43 -4.75
C SER A 854 -38.98 -23.21 -4.25
N VAL A 855 -37.83 -22.55 -4.24
CA VAL A 855 -36.59 -23.15 -3.73
C VAL A 855 -36.68 -23.62 -2.26
N PHE A 856 -37.55 -22.98 -1.46
CA PHE A 856 -37.80 -23.36 -0.06
C PHE A 856 -38.43 -24.75 0.08
N ASP A 857 -39.10 -25.24 -0.97
CA ASP A 857 -39.66 -26.58 -0.99
C ASP A 857 -38.58 -27.68 -1.18
N TYR A 858 -37.32 -27.30 -1.41
CA TYR A 858 -36.24 -28.23 -1.76
C TYR A 858 -35.03 -28.12 -0.84
N VAL A 859 -34.55 -26.89 -0.56
CA VAL A 859 -33.25 -26.68 0.08
C VAL A 859 -33.25 -25.49 1.05
N VAL A 860 -32.38 -25.56 2.06
CA VAL A 860 -31.98 -24.39 2.86
C VAL A 860 -30.93 -23.60 2.07
N SER A 861 -31.34 -22.49 1.45
CA SER A 861 -30.43 -21.63 0.68
C SER A 861 -29.47 -20.85 1.57
N SER A 862 -28.20 -20.81 1.20
CA SER A 862 -27.14 -19.98 1.79
C SER A 862 -26.29 -19.34 0.70
N TYR A 863 -25.50 -18.31 1.02
CA TYR A 863 -24.63 -17.63 0.06
C TYR A 863 -23.17 -17.71 0.50
N THR A 864 -22.26 -17.78 -0.47
CA THR A 864 -20.83 -17.66 -0.23
C THR A 864 -20.16 -16.82 -1.32
N PRO A 865 -19.22 -15.93 -1.00
CA PRO A 865 -18.48 -15.17 -2.01
C PRO A 865 -17.57 -16.07 -2.86
N THR A 866 -16.95 -17.08 -2.23
CA THR A 866 -16.00 -18.01 -2.84
C THR A 866 -16.20 -19.43 -2.30
N ALA A 867 -15.77 -20.45 -3.04
CA ALA A 867 -15.76 -21.82 -2.53
C ALA A 867 -14.75 -21.98 -1.38
N THR A 868 -13.58 -21.34 -1.51
CA THR A 868 -12.52 -21.36 -0.47
C THR A 868 -13.02 -20.87 0.89
N ALA A 869 -13.92 -19.87 0.96
CA ALA A 869 -14.46 -19.38 2.23
C ALA A 869 -15.22 -20.46 3.02
N ILE A 870 -15.86 -21.42 2.34
CA ILE A 870 -16.54 -22.55 2.99
C ILE A 870 -15.53 -23.66 3.32
N ILE A 871 -14.61 -23.96 2.41
CA ILE A 871 -13.58 -24.99 2.59
C ILE A 871 -12.67 -24.67 3.77
N ASP A 872 -12.18 -23.43 3.87
CA ASP A 872 -11.33 -22.99 4.98
C ASP A 872 -12.05 -23.10 6.32
N ARG A 873 -13.37 -22.95 6.34
CA ARG A 873 -14.20 -23.15 7.53
C ARG A 873 -14.31 -24.61 7.92
N VAL A 874 -14.40 -25.53 6.95
CA VAL A 874 -14.38 -26.98 7.20
C VAL A 874 -13.01 -27.39 7.76
N LYS A 875 -11.91 -26.93 7.14
CA LYS A 875 -10.53 -27.21 7.59
C LYS A 875 -10.24 -26.67 8.98
N ASN A 876 -10.65 -25.44 9.25
CA ASN A 876 -10.36 -24.75 10.50
C ASN A 876 -11.50 -24.87 11.52
N HIS A 877 -12.25 -25.98 11.48
CA HIS A 877 -13.35 -26.20 12.42
C HIS A 877 -12.84 -26.33 13.85
N ARG A 878 -12.84 -25.19 14.58
CA ARG A 878 -12.49 -25.11 16.01
C ARG A 878 -13.74 -24.83 16.82
N SER A 879 -13.94 -25.52 17.94
CA SER A 879 -14.96 -25.16 18.91
C SER A 879 -14.74 -23.73 19.41
N VAL A 880 -15.81 -22.96 19.56
CA VAL A 880 -15.75 -21.62 20.17
C VAL A 880 -15.21 -21.76 21.60
N ASP A 881 -14.24 -20.92 21.98
CA ASP A 881 -13.72 -20.90 23.35
C ASP A 881 -14.87 -20.61 24.32
N ALA A 882 -15.06 -21.47 25.33
CA ALA A 882 -16.09 -21.33 26.35
C ALA A 882 -16.07 -19.96 27.04
N LYS A 883 -14.89 -19.32 27.17
CA LYS A 883 -14.75 -17.96 27.72
C LYS A 883 -15.26 -16.85 26.81
N THR A 884 -15.43 -17.13 25.53
CA THR A 884 -15.96 -16.19 24.53
C THR A 884 -17.33 -16.59 23.99
N SER A 885 -17.77 -17.81 24.29
CA SER A 885 -19.11 -18.28 23.95
C SER A 885 -20.16 -17.41 24.64
N GLY A 886 -21.06 -16.83 23.85
CA GLY A 886 -22.06 -15.88 24.31
C GLY A 886 -22.55 -14.96 23.21
N LEU A 887 -23.58 -14.17 23.54
CA LEU A 887 -24.29 -13.29 22.63
C LEU A 887 -24.21 -11.81 23.09
N PHE A 888 -23.57 -10.98 22.30
CA PHE A 888 -23.62 -9.52 22.48
C PHE A 888 -24.72 -8.91 21.62
N LEU A 889 -25.57 -8.08 22.22
CA LEU A 889 -26.72 -7.44 21.59
C LEU A 889 -26.56 -5.92 21.69
N THR A 890 -26.91 -5.20 20.63
CA THR A 890 -27.06 -3.74 20.74
C THR A 890 -28.22 -3.21 19.92
N SER A 891 -28.91 -2.22 20.47
CA SER A 891 -29.93 -1.42 19.80
C SER A 891 -29.49 0.03 19.68
N GLN A 892 -29.68 0.63 18.51
CA GLN A 892 -29.38 2.04 18.23
C GLN A 892 -30.63 2.76 17.71
N PRO A 893 -31.63 3.04 18.60
CA PRO A 893 -32.96 3.48 18.19
C PRO A 893 -33.05 4.91 17.63
N SER A 894 -32.07 5.78 17.94
CA SER A 894 -32.13 7.23 17.71
C SER A 894 -30.77 7.76 17.28
N VAL A 895 -30.54 7.87 15.98
CA VAL A 895 -29.26 8.38 15.43
C VAL A 895 -29.45 9.78 14.88
N PHE A 896 -28.51 10.69 15.17
CA PHE A 896 -28.52 12.04 14.61
C PHE A 896 -28.53 12.01 13.07
N GLY A 897 -29.51 12.66 12.45
CA GLY A 897 -29.64 12.70 10.98
C GLY A 897 -30.36 11.51 10.33
N ALA A 898 -30.78 10.49 11.10
CA ALA A 898 -31.56 9.36 10.61
C ALA A 898 -32.94 9.27 11.29
N SER A 899 -33.89 8.56 10.68
CA SER A 899 -35.22 8.32 11.28
C SER A 899 -35.11 7.44 12.53
N ALA A 900 -35.92 7.72 13.56
CA ALA A 900 -35.98 6.88 14.75
C ALA A 900 -36.54 5.48 14.42
N ILE A 901 -35.96 4.45 15.05
CA ILE A 901 -36.27 3.03 14.85
C ILE A 901 -36.48 2.33 16.20
N PRO A 902 -37.46 2.77 17.02
CA PRO A 902 -37.62 2.30 18.41
C PRO A 902 -37.91 0.79 18.52
N GLY A 903 -38.35 0.14 17.43
CA GLY A 903 -38.55 -1.31 17.38
C GLY A 903 -37.27 -2.12 17.63
N THR A 904 -36.08 -1.56 17.38
CA THR A 904 -34.82 -2.26 17.68
C THR A 904 -34.64 -2.54 19.16
N THR A 905 -35.18 -1.66 20.01
CA THR A 905 -35.10 -1.80 21.48
C THR A 905 -35.99 -2.96 21.95
N SER A 906 -37.20 -3.10 21.41
CA SER A 906 -38.06 -4.23 21.76
C SER A 906 -37.54 -5.56 21.21
N GLU A 907 -36.93 -5.56 20.02
CA GLU A 907 -36.22 -6.70 19.42
C GLU A 907 -35.09 -7.20 20.34
N VAL A 908 -34.15 -6.33 20.70
CA VAL A 908 -33.01 -6.71 21.55
C VAL A 908 -33.44 -7.19 22.94
N ARG A 909 -34.39 -6.51 23.60
CA ARG A 909 -34.91 -6.95 24.91
C ARG A 909 -35.58 -8.33 24.83
N SER A 910 -36.30 -8.59 23.74
CA SER A 910 -36.96 -9.87 23.53
C SER A 910 -35.96 -11.01 23.38
N ILE A 911 -34.88 -10.78 22.64
CA ILE A 911 -33.80 -11.76 22.43
C ILE A 911 -33.02 -11.99 23.73
N LEU A 912 -32.70 -10.92 24.47
CA LEU A 912 -32.00 -11.00 25.76
C LEU A 912 -32.75 -11.92 26.73
N LYS A 913 -34.06 -11.70 26.89
CA LYS A 913 -34.92 -12.53 27.74
C LYS A 913 -34.85 -14.01 27.36
N ARG A 914 -34.90 -14.33 26.06
CA ARG A 914 -34.83 -15.72 25.56
C ARG A 914 -33.47 -16.35 25.79
N ALA A 915 -32.39 -15.56 25.67
CA ALA A 915 -31.04 -16.01 25.97
C ALA A 915 -30.90 -16.35 27.48
N GLU A 916 -31.40 -15.49 28.36
CA GLU A 916 -31.41 -15.71 29.82
C GLU A 916 -32.23 -16.96 30.20
N GLU A 917 -33.44 -17.11 29.65
CA GLU A 917 -34.30 -18.29 29.86
C GLU A 917 -33.64 -19.60 29.43
N ASN A 918 -32.74 -19.55 28.44
CA ASN A 918 -32.00 -20.71 27.95
C ASN A 918 -30.60 -20.87 28.56
N GLY A 919 -30.20 -20.00 29.51
CA GLY A 919 -28.91 -20.04 30.19
C GLY A 919 -27.72 -19.62 29.31
N VAL A 920 -27.96 -18.83 28.26
CA VAL A 920 -26.93 -18.32 27.36
C VAL A 920 -26.32 -17.04 27.93
N ARG A 921 -24.99 -16.97 28.03
CA ARG A 921 -24.29 -15.74 28.41
C ARG A 921 -24.61 -14.64 27.39
N ALA A 922 -25.29 -13.59 27.82
CA ALA A 922 -25.64 -12.47 26.96
C ALA A 922 -25.35 -11.11 27.62
N LEU A 923 -25.08 -10.10 26.79
CA LEU A 923 -24.92 -8.71 27.20
C LEU A 923 -25.66 -7.83 26.19
N SER A 924 -26.44 -6.86 26.69
CA SER A 924 -27.13 -5.88 25.86
C SER A 924 -26.69 -4.47 26.23
N LEU A 925 -26.40 -3.62 25.23
CA LEU A 925 -26.12 -2.20 25.41
C LEU A 925 -26.94 -1.36 24.43
N GLU A 926 -27.60 -0.30 24.91
CA GLU A 926 -28.52 0.52 24.13
C GLU A 926 -28.00 1.96 23.94
N GLY A 927 -28.06 2.46 22.70
CA GLY A 927 -27.78 3.86 22.38
C GLY A 927 -26.40 4.34 22.84
N ASP A 928 -26.39 5.42 23.63
CA ASP A 928 -25.19 6.09 24.18
C ASP A 928 -24.34 5.21 25.12
N GLU A 929 -24.88 4.09 25.63
CA GLU A 929 -24.12 3.13 26.44
C GLU A 929 -23.01 2.42 25.65
N LEU A 930 -23.07 2.48 24.31
CA LEU A 930 -22.14 1.79 23.43
C LEU A 930 -21.43 2.78 22.50
N THR A 931 -20.12 2.95 22.72
CA THR A 931 -19.24 3.62 21.76
C THR A 931 -18.77 2.67 20.67
N VAL A 932 -18.29 3.20 19.55
CA VAL A 932 -17.74 2.38 18.45
C VAL A 932 -16.56 1.52 18.90
N ASN A 933 -15.66 2.05 19.74
CA ASN A 933 -14.51 1.31 20.24
C ASN A 933 -14.94 0.19 21.20
N ALA A 934 -15.87 0.49 22.12
CA ALA A 934 -16.45 -0.53 23.00
C ALA A 934 -17.13 -1.64 22.20
N CYS A 935 -17.82 -1.33 21.09
CA CYS A 935 -18.39 -2.35 20.22
C CYS A 935 -17.34 -3.32 19.67
N LEU A 936 -16.18 -2.82 19.22
CA LEU A 936 -15.09 -3.66 18.72
C LEU A 936 -14.50 -4.56 19.82
N GLU A 937 -14.36 -4.04 21.04
CA GLU A 937 -13.95 -4.84 22.20
C GLU A 937 -14.96 -5.95 22.50
N ARG A 938 -16.26 -5.63 22.51
CA ARG A 938 -17.33 -6.63 22.70
C ARG A 938 -17.35 -7.69 21.60
N MET A 939 -17.04 -7.33 20.36
CA MET A 939 -16.92 -8.28 19.23
C MET A 939 -15.75 -9.27 19.42
N GLN A 940 -14.73 -8.91 20.20
CA GLN A 940 -13.65 -9.84 20.58
C GLN A 940 -14.03 -10.70 21.79
N GLU A 941 -14.79 -10.15 22.73
CA GLU A 941 -15.22 -10.84 23.95
C GLU A 941 -16.33 -11.87 23.73
N PHE A 942 -17.18 -11.66 22.71
CA PHE A 942 -18.35 -12.49 22.42
C PHE A 942 -18.27 -13.11 21.02
N SER A 943 -18.46 -14.42 20.95
CA SER A 943 -18.49 -15.19 19.70
C SER A 943 -19.67 -14.86 18.79
N SER A 944 -20.81 -14.44 19.36
CA SER A 944 -22.01 -14.10 18.60
C SER A 944 -22.42 -12.66 18.86
N ILE A 945 -22.87 -11.97 17.81
CA ILE A 945 -23.37 -10.59 17.92
C ILE A 945 -24.72 -10.41 17.23
N HIS A 946 -25.49 -9.45 17.72
CA HIS A 946 -26.70 -8.93 17.11
C HIS A 946 -26.66 -7.41 17.07
N LEU A 947 -26.62 -6.85 15.86
CA LEU A 947 -26.57 -5.40 15.64
C LEU A 947 -27.93 -4.90 15.14
N ALA A 948 -28.76 -4.33 16.02
CA ALA A 948 -30.04 -3.71 15.69
C ALA A 948 -29.86 -2.20 15.52
N CYS A 949 -29.43 -1.78 14.33
CA CYS A 949 -29.07 -0.39 14.04
C CYS A 949 -29.26 -0.05 12.56
N HIS A 950 -29.11 1.23 12.19
CA HIS A 950 -29.12 1.60 10.77
C HIS A 950 -27.85 1.10 10.07
N GLY A 951 -28.02 0.59 8.84
CA GLY A 951 -26.92 0.29 7.93
C GLY A 951 -26.88 1.34 6.82
N SER A 952 -25.69 1.79 6.44
CA SER A 952 -25.48 2.71 5.33
C SER A 952 -24.47 2.12 4.36
N GLN A 953 -24.88 1.87 3.12
CA GLN A 953 -24.01 1.45 2.03
C GLN A 953 -23.58 2.66 1.21
N ASN A 954 -22.26 2.84 1.05
CA ASN A 954 -21.71 3.89 0.20
C ASN A 954 -21.38 3.32 -1.18
N ALA A 955 -22.14 3.73 -2.21
CA ALA A 955 -21.99 3.19 -3.56
C ALA A 955 -20.79 3.75 -4.33
N SER A 956 -20.24 4.89 -3.92
CA SER A 956 -19.06 5.53 -4.52
C SER A 956 -17.75 5.06 -3.89
N ASP A 957 -17.78 4.71 -2.61
CA ASP A 957 -16.64 4.23 -1.84
C ASP A 957 -17.12 3.14 -0.87
N PRO A 958 -17.17 1.87 -1.32
CA PRO A 958 -17.77 0.79 -0.54
C PRO A 958 -17.15 0.58 0.85
N LEU A 959 -15.87 0.91 1.04
CA LEU A 959 -15.19 0.84 2.34
C LEU A 959 -15.75 1.82 3.37
N LYS A 960 -16.41 2.90 2.92
CA LYS A 960 -17.13 3.84 3.79
C LYS A 960 -18.54 3.38 4.18
N SER A 961 -18.93 2.17 3.78
CA SER A 961 -20.15 1.54 4.30
C SER A 961 -20.02 1.32 5.80
N ARG A 962 -21.11 1.53 6.54
CA ARG A 962 -21.04 1.63 8.01
C ARG A 962 -22.34 1.29 8.70
N PHE A 963 -22.22 0.83 9.94
CA PHE A 963 -23.32 0.79 10.90
C PHE A 963 -23.37 2.13 11.64
N LEU A 964 -24.56 2.72 11.77
CA LEU A 964 -24.73 4.01 12.44
C LEU A 964 -25.12 3.80 13.91
N PHE A 965 -24.41 4.49 14.79
CA PHE A 965 -24.59 4.46 16.24
C PHE A 965 -25.04 5.87 16.70
N HIS A 966 -25.57 6.01 17.92
CA HIS A 966 -25.92 7.31 18.50
C HIS A 966 -24.71 8.26 18.45
N ARG A 967 -23.52 7.73 18.77
CA ARG A 967 -22.24 8.46 18.72
C ARG A 967 -21.27 7.82 17.73
N GLY A 968 -21.26 8.35 16.52
CA GLY A 968 -20.36 7.95 15.45
C GLY A 968 -20.89 6.79 14.61
N SER A 969 -19.98 6.10 13.92
CA SER A 969 -20.33 4.99 13.04
C SER A 969 -19.22 3.95 12.98
N LEU A 970 -19.59 2.67 12.93
CA LEU A 970 -18.67 1.57 12.75
C LEU A 970 -18.52 1.27 11.24
N GLY A 971 -17.40 1.70 10.66
CA GLY A 971 -17.08 1.51 9.25
C GLY A 971 -16.61 0.09 8.90
N LEU A 972 -16.85 -0.30 7.65
CA LEU A 972 -16.41 -1.58 7.07
C LEU A 972 -14.89 -1.75 7.13
N ASP A 973 -14.15 -0.67 6.90
CA ASP A 973 -12.70 -0.58 7.06
C ASP A 973 -12.23 -1.06 8.44
N ARG A 974 -12.87 -0.59 9.53
CA ARG A 974 -12.53 -0.97 10.90
C ARG A 974 -12.94 -2.40 11.24
N ILE A 975 -14.11 -2.84 10.77
CA ILE A 975 -14.60 -4.21 10.99
C ILE A 975 -13.62 -5.21 10.39
N VAL A 976 -13.26 -5.01 9.13
CA VAL A 976 -12.40 -5.92 8.41
C VAL A 976 -11.03 -6.07 9.09
N GLN A 977 -10.50 -5.01 9.71
CA GLN A 977 -9.22 -5.03 10.44
C GLN A 977 -9.24 -5.80 11.77
N SER A 978 -10.42 -6.13 12.30
CA SER A 978 -10.54 -6.59 13.70
C SER A 978 -10.01 -8.02 13.95
N ASN A 979 -9.81 -8.83 12.89
CA ASN A 979 -9.27 -10.19 12.92
C ASN A 979 -9.76 -11.04 14.13
N LEU A 980 -11.07 -11.27 14.18
CA LEU A 980 -11.81 -11.87 15.28
C LEU A 980 -11.74 -13.40 15.23
N LYS A 981 -10.75 -13.97 15.93
CA LYS A 981 -10.47 -15.43 15.91
C LYS A 981 -11.60 -16.31 16.47
N ASN A 982 -12.41 -15.76 17.38
CA ASN A 982 -13.47 -16.49 18.09
C ASN A 982 -14.88 -16.12 17.59
N ALA A 983 -14.98 -15.33 16.53
CA ALA A 983 -16.25 -14.92 15.96
C ALA A 983 -16.94 -16.09 15.24
N ASP A 984 -18.25 -16.23 15.45
CA ASP A 984 -19.03 -17.35 14.94
C ASP A 984 -20.30 -16.86 14.22
N LEU A 985 -21.21 -16.17 14.91
CA LEU A 985 -22.46 -15.68 14.34
C LEU A 985 -22.59 -14.15 14.42
N ALA A 986 -22.83 -13.50 13.28
CA ALA A 986 -23.26 -12.10 13.24
C ALA A 986 -24.68 -12.00 12.69
N PHE A 987 -25.62 -11.54 13.51
CA PHE A 987 -26.98 -11.20 13.07
C PHE A 987 -27.07 -9.69 12.85
N LEU A 988 -27.22 -9.27 11.60
CA LEU A 988 -27.23 -7.87 11.21
C LEU A 988 -28.67 -7.42 10.99
N SER A 989 -29.33 -6.97 12.05
CA SER A 989 -30.67 -6.33 12.00
C SER A 989 -30.55 -4.86 11.54
N ALA A 990 -29.90 -4.69 10.39
CA ALA A 990 -29.61 -3.43 9.71
C ALA A 990 -29.91 -3.57 8.21
N CYS A 991 -30.36 -2.48 7.60
CA CYS A 991 -30.79 -2.46 6.20
C CYS A 991 -29.62 -2.58 5.22
N GLU A 992 -29.85 -3.26 4.08
CA GLU A 992 -28.92 -3.36 2.94
C GLU A 992 -27.52 -3.89 3.27
N THR A 993 -27.38 -4.73 4.29
CA THR A 993 -26.06 -5.23 4.71
C THR A 993 -25.40 -6.20 3.71
N SER A 994 -26.16 -6.70 2.73
CA SER A 994 -25.72 -7.67 1.71
C SER A 994 -25.87 -7.22 0.24
N THR A 995 -26.03 -5.92 -0.02
CA THR A 995 -26.31 -5.44 -1.39
C THR A 995 -25.04 -5.16 -2.22
N GLY A 996 -24.02 -4.47 -1.69
CA GLY A 996 -22.74 -4.22 -2.38
C GLY A 996 -22.79 -3.25 -3.58
N GLN A 997 -21.65 -3.06 -4.25
CA GLN A 997 -21.50 -2.16 -5.41
C GLN A 997 -21.47 -2.92 -6.74
N ASN A 998 -22.19 -2.39 -7.75
CA ASN A 998 -22.31 -3.03 -9.07
C ASN A 998 -20.97 -3.28 -9.78
N LYS A 999 -20.10 -2.26 -9.80
CA LYS A 999 -18.82 -2.31 -10.52
C LYS A 999 -17.80 -3.25 -9.88
N LEU A 1000 -18.08 -3.70 -8.66
CA LEU A 1000 -17.25 -4.60 -7.85
C LEU A 1000 -18.05 -5.82 -7.40
N SER A 1001 -19.00 -6.29 -8.23
CA SER A 1001 -19.86 -7.44 -7.91
C SER A 1001 -19.06 -8.71 -7.58
N ASP A 1002 -17.88 -8.84 -8.20
CA ASP A 1002 -16.99 -9.98 -8.02
C ASP A 1002 -16.10 -9.87 -6.77
N GLU A 1003 -16.08 -8.72 -6.10
CA GLU A 1003 -15.32 -8.49 -4.86
C GLU A 1003 -16.18 -8.60 -3.59
N ALA A 1004 -17.50 -8.73 -3.73
CA ALA A 1004 -18.44 -8.82 -2.60
C ALA A 1004 -18.21 -7.75 -1.51
N VAL A 1005 -18.02 -6.49 -1.89
CA VAL A 1005 -17.72 -5.40 -0.94
C VAL A 1005 -19.01 -4.88 -0.29
N HIS A 1006 -19.43 -5.51 0.81
CA HIS A 1006 -20.58 -5.11 1.63
C HIS A 1006 -20.40 -5.50 3.10
N LEU A 1007 -21.22 -4.95 4.00
CA LEU A 1007 -21.10 -5.15 5.45
C LEU A 1007 -21.10 -6.63 5.86
N ALA A 1008 -22.00 -7.45 5.31
CA ALA A 1008 -22.05 -8.88 5.62
C ALA A 1008 -20.78 -9.66 5.20
N ALA A 1009 -20.22 -9.38 4.02
CA ALA A 1009 -18.95 -9.96 3.60
C ALA A 1009 -17.78 -9.41 4.43
N GLY A 1010 -17.86 -8.17 4.88
CA GLY A 1010 -16.94 -7.59 5.86
C GLY A 1010 -16.90 -8.35 7.17
N MET A 1011 -18.06 -8.79 7.67
CA MET A 1011 -18.14 -9.62 8.87
C MET A 1011 -17.48 -10.99 8.66
N LEU A 1012 -17.68 -11.62 7.50
CA LEU A 1012 -16.98 -12.86 7.13
C LEU A 1012 -15.45 -12.64 7.11
N ALA A 1013 -15.00 -11.57 6.45
CA ALA A 1013 -13.58 -11.21 6.40
C ALA A 1013 -12.99 -10.86 7.77
N ALA A 1014 -13.80 -10.30 8.68
CA ALA A 1014 -13.40 -10.04 10.05
C ALA A 1014 -13.25 -11.31 10.89
N GLY A 1015 -13.81 -12.45 10.47
CA GLY A 1015 -13.66 -13.75 11.14
C GLY A 1015 -14.98 -14.44 11.52
N TYR A 1016 -16.14 -13.79 11.34
CA TYR A 1016 -17.42 -14.46 11.59
C TYR A 1016 -17.64 -15.61 10.61
N ARG A 1017 -18.09 -16.76 11.11
CA ARG A 1017 -18.32 -17.96 10.30
C ARG A 1017 -19.69 -17.99 9.63
N ARG A 1018 -20.64 -17.26 10.21
CA ARG A 1018 -22.05 -17.20 9.83
C ARG A 1018 -22.53 -15.76 9.95
N VAL A 1019 -23.20 -15.28 8.91
CA VAL A 1019 -23.76 -13.92 8.89
C VAL A 1019 -25.18 -13.98 8.38
N VAL A 1020 -26.09 -13.41 9.14
CA VAL A 1020 -27.46 -13.13 8.72
C VAL A 1020 -27.55 -11.65 8.42
N GLY A 1021 -28.01 -11.29 7.23
CA GLY A 1021 -28.13 -9.90 6.80
C GLY A 1021 -29.30 -9.73 5.83
N THR A 1022 -29.55 -8.48 5.45
CA THR A 1022 -30.68 -8.10 4.59
C THR A 1022 -30.18 -7.61 3.23
N MET A 1023 -30.89 -7.97 2.15
CA MET A 1023 -30.58 -7.48 0.80
C MET A 1023 -31.21 -6.11 0.49
N TRP A 1024 -32.22 -5.71 1.27
CA TRP A 1024 -32.97 -4.47 1.16
C TRP A 1024 -33.50 -4.04 2.53
N SER A 1025 -34.05 -2.83 2.62
CA SER A 1025 -34.64 -2.33 3.86
C SER A 1025 -35.82 -3.19 4.34
N ILE A 1026 -35.85 -3.49 5.64
CA ILE A 1026 -36.89 -4.28 6.30
C ILE A 1026 -37.62 -3.41 7.32
N GLY A 1027 -38.95 -3.54 7.40
CA GLY A 1027 -39.76 -2.83 8.39
C GLY A 1027 -39.52 -3.35 9.82
N ASP A 1028 -39.59 -2.45 10.80
CA ASP A 1028 -39.26 -2.71 12.22
C ASP A 1028 -39.97 -3.96 12.78
N LEU A 1029 -41.28 -4.10 12.57
CA LEU A 1029 -42.04 -5.24 13.09
C LEU A 1029 -41.64 -6.56 12.42
N ALA A 1030 -41.33 -6.53 11.13
CA ALA A 1030 -40.91 -7.73 10.41
C ALA A 1030 -39.50 -8.16 10.85
N ALA A 1031 -38.57 -7.21 11.03
CA ALA A 1031 -37.24 -7.47 11.56
C ALA A 1031 -37.30 -8.13 12.94
N HIS A 1032 -38.12 -7.56 13.84
CA HIS A 1032 -38.38 -8.09 15.17
C HIS A 1032 -38.87 -9.55 15.14
N ASN A 1033 -39.89 -9.85 14.34
CA ASN A 1033 -40.48 -11.20 14.25
C ASN A 1033 -39.49 -12.24 13.67
N VAL A 1034 -38.73 -11.86 12.65
CA VAL A 1034 -37.70 -12.73 12.05
C VAL A 1034 -36.60 -13.03 13.06
N ALA A 1035 -36.11 -12.01 13.78
CA ALA A 1035 -35.07 -12.18 14.78
C ALA A 1035 -35.52 -13.10 15.93
N ILE A 1036 -36.73 -12.88 16.46
CA ILE A 1036 -37.29 -13.74 17.52
C ILE A 1036 -37.40 -15.19 17.05
N THR A 1037 -38.02 -15.41 15.88
CA THR A 1037 -38.21 -16.77 15.34
C THR A 1037 -36.87 -17.48 15.14
N PHE A 1038 -35.86 -16.74 14.65
CA PHE A 1038 -34.51 -17.24 14.47
C PHE A 1038 -33.88 -17.70 15.81
N TYR A 1039 -33.92 -16.86 16.85
CA TYR A 1039 -33.31 -17.20 18.14
C TYR A 1039 -34.08 -18.29 18.90
N ASP A 1040 -35.41 -18.29 18.82
CA ASP A 1040 -36.25 -19.36 19.40
C ASP A 1040 -35.86 -20.71 18.78
N TYR A 1041 -35.69 -20.76 17.45
CA TYR A 1041 -35.21 -21.97 16.76
C TYR A 1041 -33.78 -22.33 17.15
N LEU A 1042 -32.86 -21.35 17.16
CA LEU A 1042 -31.44 -21.56 17.47
C LEU A 1042 -31.25 -22.13 18.88
N PHE A 1043 -31.96 -21.60 19.88
CA PHE A 1043 -31.84 -22.05 21.26
C PHE A 1043 -32.53 -23.40 21.51
N ALA A 1044 -33.65 -23.67 20.82
CA ALA A 1044 -34.32 -24.97 20.91
C ALA A 1044 -33.47 -26.12 20.33
N HIS A 1045 -32.71 -25.86 19.26
CA HIS A 1045 -31.95 -26.89 18.56
C HIS A 1045 -30.44 -26.88 18.82
N GLY A 1046 -29.93 -25.86 19.52
CA GLY A 1046 -28.50 -25.69 19.83
C GLY A 1046 -27.93 -26.61 20.91
N LYS A 1047 -28.76 -27.41 21.60
CA LYS A 1047 -28.32 -28.37 22.65
C LYS A 1047 -28.04 -29.78 22.14
N SER A 1048 -28.15 -30.04 20.82
CA SER A 1048 -27.83 -31.35 20.25
C SER A 1048 -26.31 -31.54 20.13
N THR A 1049 -25.79 -32.61 20.72
CA THR A 1049 -24.39 -33.08 20.69
C THR A 1049 -23.91 -33.57 19.32
N SER A 1050 -24.55 -33.12 18.22
CA SER A 1050 -24.09 -33.39 16.86
C SER A 1050 -22.94 -32.43 16.50
N PRO A 1051 -21.82 -32.91 15.93
CA PRO A 1051 -20.74 -32.04 15.44
C PRO A 1051 -21.19 -31.13 14.28
N TYR A 1052 -22.39 -31.36 13.73
CA TYR A 1052 -22.99 -30.53 12.71
C TYR A 1052 -24.18 -29.74 13.29
N PRO A 1053 -24.08 -28.41 13.43
CA PRO A 1053 -25.27 -27.57 13.42
C PRO A 1053 -25.84 -27.58 11.99
N ARG A 1054 -27.05 -28.14 11.81
CA ARG A 1054 -27.76 -28.19 10.52
C ARG A 1054 -27.95 -26.80 9.90
#